data_AF-A0A7J6FRP8-F1
#
_entry.id   AF-A0A7J6FRP8-F1
#
_cell.length_a   1.000
_cell.length_b   1.000
_cell.length_c   1.000
_cell.angle_alpha   90.00
_cell.angle_beta   90.00
_cell.angle_gamma   90.00
#
_symmetry.space_group_name_H-M   'P 1'
#
loop_
_entity.id
_entity.type
_entity.pdbx_description
1 polymer ?
#
loop_
_entity_poly.entity_id
_entity_poly.type
_entity_poly.pdbx_seq_one_letter_code
_entity_poly.pdbx_strand_id
1 'polypeptide(L)'
;MTKTSTLFLSAIVLAVATHIASAYDPSPLQDFCVAIDDPKNMLFVNGRFCKNPELVKAEDFFFSGINIPGNTDNAVGSNVTAVLVDNLPGLNTLGISLARIDYAPYGQNPPHTHPRASEILFVAEGTLYVGFVSSNQDGNRLFTKVLNKGDVFVFPIGMIHFQFNIGKTPALAFAGLGSQNPGVITIANAVFGSDPPINPDVLAKAFMLEKNVVEFLQKRRVGLALLIVAPKFHSPRHSNRAVVGFALSHLYMMKTSTLFLSAIVLALATHITSAYDPSPLQDFCVAIDDPKNMLFINGRFCKNPELVKAEDFFFSGINIPGNTDNAVGSNVTAVLVDNLPGLNTLGISLARIDYAPYGQNPPHTHPRASEILFVAEGTLYVGFVSSNQDGNRLFTKVLNKGDVFVFPIGMIHFQFNIGKTPALAFAGLGSQNPGVITIANAVFGSDPPINPDVLAKAFMLENNVVEFLQKRLQLLFWHSFVALAAHIGNAYDPSPLQDFCVAFDDPKDMLFVNGRFCKNPELVKAEDFFFSGINIPGNTDNAVGSNVTAVFVDNLPGLNTLGVSLARIDFAPYGLNPPHTHPRASEILFVAEGTLYVGFVSSNQDGNRLFTKVLNKGDVFVFPIGMIHFQFNIGKTPALAFAGLGSQNPGVITIANAVFGSNPPINPDVLAKAFMFGEECGSVSSEAVWGLFVIIIS
;
A
#
# COMPACT_ATOMS: atom_id res chain seq x y z
N MET A 1 25.20 41.89 -32.62
CA MET A 1 24.88 41.32 -31.29
C MET A 1 23.38 41.12 -31.03
N THR A 2 22.50 41.18 -32.04
CA THR A 2 21.03 41.17 -31.82
C THR A 2 20.35 39.82 -32.09
N LYS A 3 20.92 38.92 -32.91
CA LYS A 3 20.34 37.60 -33.22
C LYS A 3 20.61 36.53 -32.14
N THR A 4 21.72 36.61 -31.43
CA THR A 4 22.08 35.64 -30.36
C THR A 4 21.26 35.85 -29.08
N SER A 5 20.86 37.09 -28.79
CA SER A 5 20.04 37.45 -27.63
C SER A 5 18.58 36.96 -27.76
N THR A 6 18.02 36.99 -28.97
CA THR A 6 16.65 36.50 -29.22
C THR A 6 16.55 34.99 -29.12
N LEU A 7 17.56 34.25 -29.59
CA LEU A 7 17.65 32.79 -29.46
C LEU A 7 17.80 32.34 -28.00
N PHE A 8 18.58 33.07 -27.20
CA PHE A 8 18.71 32.83 -25.76
C PHE A 8 17.41 33.11 -25.01
N LEU A 9 16.71 34.20 -25.34
CA LEU A 9 15.43 34.53 -24.72
C LEU A 9 14.33 33.52 -25.09
N SER A 10 14.29 33.07 -26.36
CA SER A 10 13.36 32.01 -26.78
C SER A 10 13.69 30.65 -26.15
N ALA A 11 14.98 30.34 -25.92
CA ALA A 11 15.38 29.12 -25.23
C ALA A 11 15.01 29.16 -23.74
N ILE A 12 15.13 30.31 -23.08
CA ILE A 12 14.69 30.51 -21.69
C ILE A 12 13.15 30.43 -21.59
N VAL A 13 12.41 31.02 -22.52
CA VAL A 13 10.94 30.93 -22.57
C VAL A 13 10.48 29.48 -22.84
N LEU A 14 11.18 28.74 -23.70
CA LEU A 14 10.88 27.32 -23.95
C LEU A 14 11.27 26.42 -22.76
N ALA A 15 12.32 26.77 -22.01
CA ALA A 15 12.74 26.09 -20.79
C ALA A 15 11.79 26.33 -19.60
N VAL A 16 11.11 27.49 -19.56
CA VAL A 16 10.07 27.79 -18.54
C VAL A 16 8.69 27.28 -18.96
N ALA A 17 8.47 27.00 -20.26
CA ALA A 17 7.21 26.46 -20.78
C ALA A 17 7.12 24.92 -20.79
N THR A 18 8.16 24.22 -20.33
CA THR A 18 8.20 22.75 -20.26
C THR A 18 8.26 22.26 -18.81
N HIS A 19 7.15 22.46 -18.09
CA HIS A 19 6.95 21.83 -16.79
C HIS A 19 5.99 20.65 -16.95
N ILE A 20 6.55 19.44 -16.80
CA ILE A 20 5.77 18.21 -16.61
C ILE A 20 5.44 18.17 -15.12
N ALA A 21 4.17 18.43 -14.77
CA ALA A 21 3.66 18.20 -13.43
C ALA A 21 2.87 16.89 -13.44
N SER A 22 3.31 15.94 -12.62
CA SER A 22 2.56 14.73 -12.27
C SER A 22 2.22 14.83 -10.79
N ALA A 23 1.11 14.26 -10.38
CA ALA A 23 0.67 14.28 -8.99
C ALA A 23 0.36 12.85 -8.58
N TYR A 24 0.97 12.39 -7.49
CA TYR A 24 0.65 11.14 -6.81
C TYR A 24 -0.07 11.39 -5.48
N ASP A 25 -0.95 10.50 -5.03
CA ASP A 25 -1.59 10.64 -3.72
C ASP A 25 -0.52 10.79 -2.61
N PRO A 26 -0.64 11.76 -1.69
CA PRO A 26 0.38 11.96 -0.66
C PRO A 26 0.52 10.67 0.16
N SER A 27 1.78 10.28 0.41
CA SER A 27 2.06 9.13 1.28
C SER A 27 1.32 9.31 2.62
N PRO A 28 0.63 8.28 3.15
CA PRO A 28 -0.13 8.39 4.39
C PRO A 28 0.81 8.84 5.51
N LEU A 29 0.43 9.70 6.45
CA LEU A 29 1.38 10.21 7.47
C LEU A 29 1.49 9.38 8.74
N GLN A 30 0.71 8.32 8.84
CA GLN A 30 0.63 7.43 9.99
C GLN A 30 0.56 6.00 9.46
N ASP A 31 0.92 5.03 10.30
CA ASP A 31 1.01 3.62 9.88
C ASP A 31 -0.35 3.05 9.46
N PHE A 32 -1.42 3.52 10.09
CA PHE A 32 -2.79 3.15 9.80
C PHE A 32 -3.77 4.24 10.25
N CYS A 33 -4.97 4.22 9.68
CA CYS A 33 -6.12 4.94 10.23
C CYS A 33 -7.23 3.93 10.54
N VAL A 34 -7.68 3.85 11.79
CA VAL A 34 -8.88 3.09 12.13
C VAL A 34 -10.09 4.01 12.06
N ALA A 35 -11.06 3.67 11.21
CA ALA A 35 -12.30 4.42 11.07
C ALA A 35 -13.16 4.40 12.35
N ILE A 36 -13.81 5.51 12.66
CA ILE A 36 -14.72 5.67 13.80
C ILE A 36 -15.82 6.70 13.48
N ASP A 37 -16.93 6.60 14.21
CA ASP A 37 -18.12 7.43 13.98
C ASP A 37 -18.21 8.69 14.88
N ASP A 38 -17.61 8.67 16.07
CA ASP A 38 -17.62 9.83 17.00
C ASP A 38 -16.52 10.83 16.57
N PRO A 39 -16.80 12.14 16.42
CA PRO A 39 -15.81 13.13 16.01
C PRO A 39 -14.98 13.77 17.14
N LYS A 40 -15.17 13.40 18.42
CA LYS A 40 -14.48 14.09 19.53
C LYS A 40 -12.94 13.95 19.49
N ASN A 41 -12.26 15.02 19.07
CA ASN A 41 -10.79 15.19 18.99
C ASN A 41 -10.07 14.34 17.93
N MET A 42 -10.64 14.17 16.73
CA MET A 42 -10.13 13.18 15.77
C MET A 42 -10.02 13.65 14.31
N LEU A 43 -9.13 12.99 13.57
CA LEU A 43 -8.58 13.32 12.26
C LEU A 43 -9.48 12.80 11.12
N PHE A 44 -9.91 13.64 10.17
CA PHE A 44 -10.80 13.22 9.08
C PHE A 44 -10.01 12.84 7.82
N VAL A 45 -9.99 11.56 7.44
CA VAL A 45 -9.26 11.01 6.28
C VAL A 45 -10.14 10.00 5.53
N ASN A 46 -10.16 10.10 4.19
CA ASN A 46 -10.96 9.23 3.31
C ASN A 46 -12.46 9.17 3.67
N GLY A 47 -13.01 10.32 4.08
CA GLY A 47 -14.42 10.44 4.42
C GLY A 47 -14.81 9.92 5.82
N ARG A 48 -13.83 9.54 6.66
CA ARG A 48 -14.06 9.04 8.02
C ARG A 48 -13.12 9.67 9.04
N PHE A 49 -13.53 9.70 10.30
CA PHE A 49 -12.63 10.07 11.39
C PHE A 49 -11.70 8.90 11.72
N CYS A 50 -10.47 9.21 12.10
CA CYS A 50 -9.45 8.25 12.50
C CYS A 50 -9.29 8.27 14.01
N LYS A 51 -9.35 7.07 14.58
CA LYS A 51 -9.04 6.80 15.97
C LYS A 51 -7.62 7.24 16.30
N ASN A 52 -7.42 7.84 17.48
CA ASN A 52 -6.08 8.12 18.00
C ASN A 52 -5.24 6.81 17.99
N PRO A 53 -4.04 6.79 17.36
CA PRO A 53 -3.17 5.61 17.30
C PRO A 53 -2.91 4.93 18.65
N GLU A 54 -2.80 5.69 19.74
CA GLU A 54 -2.61 5.15 21.10
C GLU A 54 -3.78 4.29 21.58
N LEU A 55 -4.99 4.57 21.08
CA LEU A 55 -6.23 3.87 21.45
C LEU A 55 -6.58 2.72 20.50
N VAL A 56 -5.89 2.60 19.37
CA VAL A 56 -6.09 1.51 18.41
C VAL A 56 -5.75 0.18 19.08
N LYS A 57 -6.42 -0.92 18.72
CA LYS A 57 -6.22 -2.28 19.25
C LYS A 57 -6.26 -3.29 18.13
N ALA A 58 -5.78 -4.51 18.38
CA ALA A 58 -5.78 -5.57 17.37
C ALA A 58 -7.21 -5.90 16.88
N GLU A 59 -8.22 -5.72 17.74
CA GLU A 59 -9.63 -5.88 17.40
C GLU A 59 -10.10 -4.94 16.28
N ASP A 60 -9.46 -3.78 16.09
CA ASP A 60 -9.82 -2.84 15.04
C ASP A 60 -9.46 -3.37 13.63
N PHE A 61 -8.56 -4.36 13.56
CA PHE A 61 -8.08 -5.00 12.32
C PHE A 61 -8.62 -6.42 12.13
N PHE A 62 -9.58 -6.84 12.98
CA PHE A 62 -10.12 -8.19 13.01
C PHE A 62 -11.61 -8.23 12.62
N PHE A 63 -11.98 -9.18 11.76
CA PHE A 63 -13.37 -9.52 11.46
C PHE A 63 -13.56 -11.04 11.58
N SER A 64 -14.74 -11.48 12.03
CA SER A 64 -15.07 -12.90 12.16
C SER A 64 -16.39 -13.22 11.45
N GLY A 65 -16.50 -14.44 10.94
CA GLY A 65 -17.73 -14.96 10.36
C GLY A 65 -17.78 -14.97 8.84
N ILE A 66 -16.66 -14.71 8.14
CA ILE A 66 -16.63 -14.81 6.66
C ILE A 66 -16.81 -16.26 6.17
N ASN A 67 -16.69 -17.25 7.06
CA ASN A 67 -16.99 -18.65 6.77
C ASN A 67 -18.50 -18.97 6.74
N ILE A 68 -19.37 -18.09 7.26
CA ILE A 68 -20.81 -18.33 7.34
C ILE A 68 -21.41 -18.16 5.93
N PRO A 69 -22.08 -19.19 5.38
CA PRO A 69 -22.74 -19.07 4.08
C PRO A 69 -23.85 -18.01 4.10
N GLY A 70 -23.89 -17.19 3.05
CA GLY A 70 -24.97 -16.24 2.81
C GLY A 70 -26.28 -16.92 2.41
N ASN A 71 -27.41 -16.24 2.66
CA ASN A 71 -28.72 -16.75 2.25
C ASN A 71 -28.94 -16.58 0.73
N THR A 72 -28.97 -17.70 0.02
CA THR A 72 -29.20 -17.75 -1.43
C THR A 72 -30.65 -17.98 -1.83
N ASP A 73 -31.58 -18.10 -0.88
CA ASP A 73 -33.03 -18.21 -1.12
C ASP A 73 -33.63 -16.84 -1.50
N ASN A 74 -33.18 -16.33 -2.64
CA ASN A 74 -33.59 -15.04 -3.17
C ASN A 74 -33.69 -15.10 -4.71
N ALA A 75 -34.19 -14.02 -5.32
CA ALA A 75 -34.51 -13.99 -6.74
C ALA A 75 -33.31 -14.21 -7.68
N VAL A 76 -32.10 -13.91 -7.23
CA VAL A 76 -30.88 -14.09 -8.03
C VAL A 76 -30.10 -15.34 -7.64
N GLY A 77 -30.49 -16.03 -6.57
CA GLY A 77 -29.85 -17.27 -6.14
C GLY A 77 -28.42 -17.09 -5.64
N SER A 78 -28.03 -15.89 -5.20
CA SER A 78 -26.68 -15.63 -4.68
C SER A 78 -26.69 -14.64 -3.52
N ASN A 79 -25.64 -14.62 -2.72
CA ASN A 79 -25.43 -13.60 -1.71
C ASN A 79 -23.95 -13.21 -1.61
N VAL A 80 -23.68 -11.92 -1.41
CA VAL A 80 -22.33 -11.35 -1.23
C VAL A 80 -22.19 -10.90 0.22
N THR A 81 -21.25 -11.51 0.95
CA THR A 81 -20.86 -11.10 2.29
C THR A 81 -19.54 -10.33 2.18
N ALA A 82 -19.61 -8.99 2.25
CA ALA A 82 -18.45 -8.12 2.08
C ALA A 82 -17.82 -7.75 3.44
N VAL A 83 -16.49 -7.73 3.49
CA VAL A 83 -15.67 -7.20 4.58
C VAL A 83 -15.06 -5.89 4.09
N LEU A 84 -15.73 -4.80 4.40
CA LEU A 84 -15.43 -3.43 3.96
C LEU A 84 -15.04 -2.57 5.16
N VAL A 85 -14.59 -1.34 4.92
CA VAL A 85 -14.27 -0.39 6.00
C VAL A 85 -15.43 -0.14 6.98
N ASP A 86 -16.69 -0.38 6.58
CA ASP A 86 -17.86 -0.25 7.45
C ASP A 86 -17.97 -1.31 8.55
N ASN A 87 -17.44 -2.52 8.31
CA ASN A 87 -17.50 -3.62 9.27
C ASN A 87 -16.12 -4.14 9.70
N LEU A 88 -15.05 -3.65 9.07
CA LEU A 88 -13.66 -3.81 9.47
C LEU A 88 -12.97 -2.43 9.43
N PRO A 89 -13.10 -1.61 10.50
CA PRO A 89 -12.69 -0.21 10.48
C PRO A 89 -11.19 0.03 10.22
N GLY A 90 -10.33 -0.96 10.54
CA GLY A 90 -8.91 -0.96 10.22
C GLY A 90 -8.59 -0.99 8.73
N LEU A 91 -9.57 -1.22 7.84
CA LEU A 91 -9.37 -1.10 6.38
C LEU A 91 -9.28 0.35 5.90
N ASN A 92 -9.60 1.35 6.74
CA ASN A 92 -9.53 2.73 6.28
C ASN A 92 -8.09 3.06 5.86
N THR A 93 -7.95 3.76 4.72
CA THR A 93 -6.67 4.08 4.05
C THR A 93 -5.85 2.90 3.54
N LEU A 94 -6.31 1.64 3.67
CA LEU A 94 -5.51 0.48 3.26
C LEU A 94 -5.73 0.05 1.80
N GLY A 95 -6.72 0.60 1.11
CA GLY A 95 -6.91 0.37 -0.33
C GLY A 95 -7.29 -1.06 -0.70
N ILE A 96 -7.80 -1.85 0.25
CA ILE A 96 -8.13 -3.27 0.04
C ILE A 96 -9.40 -3.66 0.80
N SER A 97 -10.16 -4.60 0.25
CA SER A 97 -11.26 -5.28 0.94
C SER A 97 -11.43 -6.72 0.44
N LEU A 98 -12.31 -7.48 1.10
CA LEU A 98 -12.57 -8.90 0.83
C LEU A 98 -14.08 -9.12 0.70
N ALA A 99 -14.49 -10.06 -0.14
CA ALA A 99 -15.86 -10.55 -0.18
C ALA A 99 -15.90 -12.07 -0.28
N ARG A 100 -16.91 -12.67 0.36
CA ARG A 100 -17.37 -14.03 0.10
C ARG A 100 -18.62 -13.98 -0.76
N ILE A 101 -18.74 -14.90 -1.71
CA ILE A 101 -19.92 -15.01 -2.57
C ILE A 101 -20.41 -16.46 -2.59
N ASP A 102 -21.64 -16.64 -2.13
CA ASP A 102 -22.34 -17.93 -2.14
C ASP A 102 -23.36 -17.95 -3.28
N TYR A 103 -23.41 -19.05 -4.03
CA TYR A 103 -24.33 -19.25 -5.15
C TYR A 103 -25.13 -20.53 -4.95
N ALA A 104 -26.46 -20.45 -5.02
CA ALA A 104 -27.32 -21.60 -5.25
C ALA A 104 -27.05 -22.20 -6.65
N PRO A 105 -27.51 -23.44 -6.94
CA PRO A 105 -27.53 -23.95 -8.31
C PRO A 105 -28.23 -22.95 -9.25
N TYR A 106 -27.60 -22.60 -10.36
CA TYR A 106 -28.11 -21.58 -11.29
C TYR A 106 -28.29 -20.18 -10.69
N GLY A 107 -27.65 -19.90 -9.55
CA GLY A 107 -27.56 -18.57 -8.98
C GLY A 107 -26.59 -17.68 -9.76
N GLN A 108 -26.89 -16.38 -9.83
CA GLN A 108 -26.01 -15.38 -10.41
C GLN A 108 -25.71 -14.27 -9.41
N ASN A 109 -24.48 -13.77 -9.41
CA ASN A 109 -24.22 -12.39 -9.06
C ASN A 109 -24.45 -11.58 -10.35
N PRO A 110 -25.55 -10.81 -10.45
CA PRO A 110 -25.96 -10.19 -11.71
C PRO A 110 -24.91 -9.24 -12.27
N PRO A 111 -25.03 -8.82 -13.55
CA PRO A 111 -24.17 -7.81 -14.12
C PRO A 111 -24.06 -6.56 -13.23
N HIS A 112 -22.84 -6.25 -12.80
CA HIS A 112 -22.52 -5.14 -11.93
C HIS A 112 -21.15 -4.56 -12.25
N THR A 113 -20.81 -3.43 -11.63
CA THR A 113 -19.48 -2.81 -11.72
C THR A 113 -19.08 -2.24 -10.37
N HIS A 114 -17.76 -2.18 -10.14
CA HIS A 114 -17.13 -1.54 -9.01
C HIS A 114 -16.42 -0.26 -9.49
N PRO A 115 -16.97 0.94 -9.22
CA PRO A 115 -16.41 2.19 -9.73
C PRO A 115 -15.04 2.54 -9.12
N ARG A 116 -14.65 1.91 -8.01
CA ARG A 116 -13.42 2.24 -7.27
C ARG A 116 -12.46 1.06 -7.10
N ALA A 117 -12.74 -0.12 -7.63
CA ALA A 117 -11.88 -1.28 -7.44
C ALA A 117 -11.88 -2.22 -8.64
N SER A 118 -10.71 -2.77 -8.93
CA SER A 118 -10.58 -4.06 -9.61
C SER A 118 -10.92 -5.19 -8.62
N GLU A 119 -11.38 -6.33 -9.14
CA GLU A 119 -11.73 -7.51 -8.34
C GLU A 119 -10.90 -8.71 -8.79
N ILE A 120 -10.20 -9.39 -7.88
CA ILE A 120 -9.60 -10.71 -8.12
C ILE A 120 -10.43 -11.78 -7.41
N LEU A 121 -11.06 -12.65 -8.19
CA LEU A 121 -11.97 -13.70 -7.72
C LEU A 121 -11.27 -15.05 -7.80
N PHE A 122 -11.40 -15.88 -6.77
CA PHE A 122 -11.09 -17.30 -6.86
C PHE A 122 -12.26 -18.19 -6.47
N VAL A 123 -12.40 -19.32 -7.14
CA VAL A 123 -13.46 -20.29 -6.89
C VAL A 123 -12.98 -21.32 -5.87
N ALA A 124 -13.59 -21.33 -4.68
CA ALA A 124 -13.30 -22.31 -3.63
C ALA A 124 -14.06 -23.62 -3.85
N GLU A 125 -15.30 -23.55 -4.36
CA GLU A 125 -16.16 -24.71 -4.63
C GLU A 125 -17.08 -24.46 -5.85
N GLY A 126 -17.44 -25.53 -6.55
CA GLY A 126 -18.37 -25.48 -7.69
C GLY A 126 -17.76 -25.00 -9.01
N THR A 127 -18.62 -24.53 -9.91
CA THR A 127 -18.25 -24.09 -11.26
C THR A 127 -18.98 -22.79 -11.59
N LEU A 128 -18.24 -21.76 -11.98
CA LEU A 128 -18.79 -20.44 -12.33
C LEU A 128 -18.48 -20.09 -13.79
N TYR A 129 -19.48 -19.69 -14.54
CA TYR A 129 -19.31 -18.94 -15.78
C TYR A 129 -19.19 -17.46 -15.43
N VAL A 130 -18.03 -16.86 -15.71
CA VAL A 130 -17.75 -15.47 -15.38
C VAL A 130 -17.38 -14.69 -16.62
N GLY A 131 -17.50 -13.37 -16.56
CA GLY A 131 -16.97 -12.52 -17.61
C GLY A 131 -17.17 -11.04 -17.35
N PHE A 132 -16.47 -10.23 -18.13
CA PHE A 132 -16.63 -8.77 -18.18
C PHE A 132 -16.72 -8.29 -19.63
N VAL A 133 -17.29 -7.10 -19.80
CA VAL A 133 -17.45 -6.45 -21.10
C VAL A 133 -16.59 -5.20 -21.13
N SER A 134 -15.75 -5.05 -22.16
CA SER A 134 -14.94 -3.86 -22.38
C SER A 134 -15.78 -2.65 -22.81
N SER A 135 -15.17 -1.47 -22.82
CA SER A 135 -15.83 -0.23 -23.24
C SER A 135 -16.25 -0.24 -24.72
N ASN A 136 -17.08 0.74 -25.09
CA ASN A 136 -17.54 0.92 -26.48
C ASN A 136 -16.38 1.07 -27.48
N GLN A 137 -15.25 1.62 -27.03
CA GLN A 137 -14.05 1.83 -27.83
C GLN A 137 -13.40 0.52 -28.28
N ASP A 138 -13.53 -0.55 -27.47
CA ASP A 138 -13.16 -1.93 -27.80
C ASP A 138 -14.37 -2.76 -28.29
N GLY A 139 -15.43 -2.08 -28.74
CA GLY A 139 -16.58 -2.72 -29.37
C GLY A 139 -17.47 -3.54 -28.43
N ASN A 140 -17.50 -3.23 -27.13
CA ASN A 140 -18.25 -3.99 -26.12
C ASN A 140 -17.88 -5.48 -26.11
N ARG A 141 -16.60 -5.79 -26.23
CA ARG A 141 -16.13 -7.16 -26.35
C ARG A 141 -16.29 -7.90 -25.02
N LEU A 142 -16.85 -9.11 -25.10
CA LEU A 142 -17.02 -10.00 -23.95
C LEU A 142 -15.75 -10.84 -23.74
N PHE A 143 -15.19 -10.75 -22.54
CA PHE A 143 -14.18 -11.68 -22.03
C PHE A 143 -14.85 -12.63 -21.05
N THR A 144 -14.73 -13.93 -21.28
CA THR A 144 -15.44 -14.90 -20.47
C THR A 144 -14.68 -16.20 -20.31
N LYS A 145 -14.90 -16.85 -19.15
CA LYS A 145 -14.31 -18.13 -18.81
C LYS A 145 -15.26 -18.95 -17.94
N VAL A 146 -15.17 -20.27 -18.07
CA VAL A 146 -15.72 -21.20 -17.07
C VAL A 146 -14.61 -21.50 -16.06
N LEU A 147 -14.83 -21.12 -14.81
CA LEU A 147 -13.96 -21.36 -13.68
C LEU A 147 -14.43 -22.58 -12.90
N ASN A 148 -13.50 -23.42 -12.51
CA ASN A 148 -13.68 -24.53 -11.58
C ASN A 148 -13.00 -24.23 -10.25
N LYS A 149 -13.20 -25.10 -9.25
CA LYS A 149 -12.46 -25.03 -7.98
C LYS A 149 -10.96 -24.86 -8.22
N GLY A 150 -10.40 -23.78 -7.64
CA GLY A 150 -8.98 -23.44 -7.75
C GLY A 150 -8.61 -22.51 -8.89
N ASP A 151 -9.59 -22.12 -9.71
CA ASP A 151 -9.38 -21.12 -10.75
C ASP A 151 -9.56 -19.71 -10.19
N VAL A 152 -8.79 -18.78 -10.74
CA VAL A 152 -8.74 -17.36 -10.42
C VAL A 152 -9.03 -16.58 -11.70
N PHE A 153 -9.81 -15.51 -11.56
CA PHE A 153 -10.09 -14.58 -12.65
C PHE A 153 -10.10 -13.15 -12.12
N VAL A 154 -9.56 -12.20 -12.89
CA VAL A 154 -9.54 -10.79 -12.49
C VAL A 154 -10.44 -9.94 -13.38
N PHE A 155 -11.20 -9.05 -12.74
CA PHE A 155 -12.10 -8.09 -13.37
C PHE A 155 -11.49 -6.67 -13.26
N PRO A 156 -11.27 -5.98 -14.39
CA PRO A 156 -10.77 -4.60 -14.37
C PRO A 156 -11.75 -3.64 -13.70
N ILE A 157 -11.20 -2.61 -13.05
CA ILE A 157 -11.96 -1.52 -12.42
C ILE A 157 -12.99 -0.91 -13.38
N GLY A 158 -14.20 -0.66 -12.88
CA GLY A 158 -15.24 0.03 -13.63
C GLY A 158 -15.91 -0.79 -14.75
N MET A 159 -15.41 -1.98 -15.10
CA MET A 159 -16.00 -2.82 -16.14
C MET A 159 -17.24 -3.57 -15.64
N ILE A 160 -18.26 -3.65 -16.51
CA ILE A 160 -19.46 -4.45 -16.22
C ILE A 160 -19.07 -5.93 -16.29
N HIS A 161 -19.29 -6.65 -15.20
CA HIS A 161 -18.96 -8.06 -15.08
C HIS A 161 -20.03 -8.82 -14.30
N PHE A 162 -19.96 -10.15 -14.37
CA PHE A 162 -20.94 -11.05 -13.75
C PHE A 162 -20.29 -12.36 -13.34
N GLN A 163 -20.96 -13.08 -12.45
CA GLN A 163 -20.65 -14.46 -12.11
C GLN A 163 -21.93 -15.30 -12.09
N PHE A 164 -21.93 -16.44 -12.77
CA PHE A 164 -23.09 -17.32 -12.87
C PHE A 164 -22.73 -18.76 -12.56
N ASN A 165 -23.39 -19.36 -11.58
CA ASN A 165 -23.22 -20.78 -11.27
C ASN A 165 -23.96 -21.63 -12.31
N ILE A 166 -23.21 -22.16 -13.29
CA ILE A 166 -23.76 -23.08 -14.31
C ILE A 166 -23.92 -24.51 -13.78
N GLY A 167 -23.45 -24.79 -12.57
CA GLY A 167 -23.51 -26.08 -11.92
C GLY A 167 -24.90 -26.42 -11.37
N LYS A 168 -25.11 -27.73 -11.17
CA LYS A 168 -26.30 -28.29 -10.49
C LYS A 168 -26.17 -28.29 -8.96
N THR A 169 -25.00 -27.93 -8.44
CA THR A 169 -24.68 -27.84 -7.02
C THR A 169 -24.37 -26.38 -6.66
N PRO A 170 -24.45 -26.00 -5.38
CA PRO A 170 -23.97 -24.70 -4.93
C PRO A 170 -22.50 -24.46 -5.33
N ALA A 171 -22.13 -23.18 -5.43
CA ALA A 171 -20.76 -22.74 -5.65
C ALA A 171 -20.37 -21.68 -4.61
N LEU A 172 -19.07 -21.58 -4.33
CA LEU A 172 -18.49 -20.64 -3.37
C LEU A 172 -17.25 -20.00 -3.99
N ALA A 173 -17.17 -18.68 -3.91
CA ALA A 173 -16.01 -17.92 -4.32
C ALA A 173 -15.65 -16.86 -3.28
N PHE A 174 -14.39 -16.43 -3.30
CA PHE A 174 -13.91 -15.29 -2.54
C PHE A 174 -13.23 -14.30 -3.47
N ALA A 175 -13.34 -13.01 -3.15
CA ALA A 175 -12.82 -11.93 -3.96
C ALA A 175 -12.02 -10.93 -3.14
N GLY A 176 -10.82 -10.59 -3.58
CA GLY A 176 -10.08 -9.40 -3.13
C GLY A 176 -10.43 -8.21 -4.00
N LEU A 177 -10.67 -7.04 -3.40
CA LEU A 177 -11.02 -5.82 -4.14
C LEU A 177 -10.00 -4.73 -3.83
N GLY A 178 -9.46 -4.08 -4.87
CA GLY A 178 -8.44 -3.02 -4.77
C GLY A 178 -8.94 -1.68 -4.20
N SER A 179 -9.85 -1.72 -3.23
CA SER A 179 -10.32 -0.55 -2.48
C SER A 179 -10.92 -0.99 -1.15
N GLN A 180 -10.77 -0.18 -0.09
CA GLN A 180 -11.50 -0.43 1.17
C GLN A 180 -13.00 -0.21 1.06
N ASN A 181 -13.46 0.46 0.00
CA ASN A 181 -14.86 0.62 -0.35
C ASN A 181 -15.01 0.61 -1.88
N PRO A 182 -15.16 -0.56 -2.51
CA PRO A 182 -15.21 -0.69 -3.97
C PRO A 182 -16.41 0.02 -4.59
N GLY A 183 -17.51 0.15 -3.83
CA GLY A 183 -18.83 0.54 -4.34
C GLY A 183 -19.41 -0.52 -5.26
N VAL A 184 -20.73 -0.63 -5.37
CA VAL A 184 -21.36 -1.63 -6.26
C VAL A 184 -22.49 -0.96 -7.02
N ILE A 185 -22.48 -1.11 -8.34
CA ILE A 185 -23.57 -0.68 -9.21
C ILE A 185 -24.11 -1.92 -9.93
N THR A 186 -25.18 -2.51 -9.41
CA THR A 186 -25.92 -3.57 -10.11
C THR A 186 -26.69 -2.95 -11.28
N ILE A 187 -26.35 -3.32 -12.51
CA ILE A 187 -26.78 -2.59 -13.72
C ILE A 187 -28.31 -2.56 -13.86
N ALA A 188 -28.96 -3.72 -13.74
CA ALA A 188 -30.42 -3.80 -13.85
C ALA A 188 -31.12 -2.96 -12.77
N ASN A 189 -30.59 -2.93 -11.55
CA ASN A 189 -31.16 -2.16 -10.45
C ASN A 189 -30.93 -0.65 -10.64
N ALA A 190 -29.74 -0.24 -11.09
CA ALA A 190 -29.44 1.17 -11.36
C ALA A 190 -30.32 1.74 -12.50
N VAL A 191 -30.55 0.95 -13.55
CA VAL A 191 -31.31 1.38 -14.73
C VAL A 191 -32.83 1.29 -14.49
N PHE A 192 -33.34 0.11 -14.12
CA PHE A 192 -34.79 -0.14 -14.02
C PHE A 192 -35.32 -0.03 -12.58
N GLY A 193 -34.45 -0.10 -11.57
CA GLY A 193 -34.83 -0.04 -10.16
C GLY A 193 -34.58 1.31 -9.46
N SER A 194 -34.09 2.33 -10.18
CA SER A 194 -33.82 3.66 -9.63
C SER A 194 -35.01 4.28 -8.90
N ASP A 195 -34.71 5.10 -7.90
CA ASP A 195 -35.71 5.86 -7.15
C ASP A 195 -35.26 7.33 -6.97
N PRO A 196 -35.96 8.31 -7.57
CA PRO A 196 -37.14 8.16 -8.44
C PRO A 196 -36.82 7.39 -9.74
N PRO A 197 -37.80 6.71 -10.37
CA PRO A 197 -37.56 5.95 -11.59
C PRO A 197 -37.17 6.86 -12.75
N ILE A 198 -36.20 6.41 -13.57
CA ILE A 198 -35.88 7.05 -14.85
C ILE A 198 -37.13 7.09 -15.73
N ASN A 199 -37.34 8.20 -16.46
CA ASN A 199 -38.48 8.34 -17.36
C ASN A 199 -38.56 7.15 -18.34
N PRO A 200 -39.68 6.40 -18.38
CA PRO A 200 -39.80 5.21 -19.20
C PRO A 200 -39.64 5.47 -20.70
N ASP A 201 -39.96 6.68 -21.19
CA ASP A 201 -39.74 7.06 -22.59
C ASP A 201 -38.25 7.15 -22.94
N VAL A 202 -37.39 7.56 -21.98
CA VAL A 202 -35.93 7.59 -22.14
C VAL A 202 -35.39 6.18 -22.25
N LEU A 203 -35.78 5.28 -21.34
CA LEU A 203 -35.33 3.89 -21.36
C LEU A 203 -35.89 3.11 -22.57
N ALA A 204 -37.15 3.34 -22.95
CA ALA A 204 -37.76 2.74 -24.12
C ALA A 204 -36.97 3.08 -25.38
N LYS A 205 -36.59 4.34 -25.54
CA LYS A 205 -35.76 4.80 -26.65
C LYS A 205 -34.32 4.28 -26.57
N ALA A 206 -33.70 4.27 -25.39
CA ALA A 206 -32.31 3.85 -25.20
C ALA A 206 -32.11 2.34 -25.42
N PHE A 207 -33.03 1.51 -24.93
CA PHE A 207 -32.97 0.04 -25.03
C PHE A 207 -33.72 -0.51 -26.24
N MET A 208 -34.35 0.36 -27.05
CA MET A 208 -35.20 -0.02 -28.18
C MET A 208 -36.34 -0.98 -27.78
N LEU A 209 -36.98 -0.70 -26.64
CA LEU A 209 -38.08 -1.49 -26.08
C LEU A 209 -39.39 -0.72 -26.17
N GLU A 210 -40.52 -1.45 -26.18
CA GLU A 210 -41.81 -0.82 -25.96
C GLU A 210 -41.91 -0.26 -24.53
N LYS A 211 -42.60 0.87 -24.38
CA LYS A 211 -42.76 1.56 -23.08
C LYS A 211 -43.41 0.67 -22.01
N ASN A 212 -44.40 -0.14 -22.39
CA ASN A 212 -45.05 -1.11 -21.50
C ASN A 212 -44.07 -2.16 -20.95
N VAL A 213 -43.06 -2.58 -21.72
CA VAL A 213 -42.01 -3.51 -21.29
C VAL A 213 -41.10 -2.82 -20.28
N VAL A 214 -40.71 -1.57 -20.53
CA VAL A 214 -39.92 -0.77 -19.57
C VAL A 214 -40.68 -0.59 -18.27
N GLU A 215 -41.95 -0.18 -18.34
CA GLU A 215 -42.79 -0.03 -17.15
C GLU A 215 -42.98 -1.36 -16.41
N PHE A 216 -43.07 -2.49 -17.14
CA PHE A 216 -43.09 -3.82 -16.55
C PHE A 216 -41.78 -4.13 -15.81
N LEU A 217 -40.62 -3.87 -16.42
CA LEU A 217 -39.31 -4.05 -15.80
C LEU A 217 -39.14 -3.17 -14.55
N GLN A 218 -39.59 -1.91 -14.61
CA GLN A 218 -39.57 -0.98 -13.46
C GLN A 218 -40.53 -1.40 -12.33
N LYS A 219 -41.69 -1.98 -12.67
CA LYS A 219 -42.68 -2.48 -11.69
C LYS A 219 -42.27 -3.80 -11.05
N ARG A 220 -41.50 -4.64 -11.74
CA ARG A 220 -41.01 -5.94 -11.25
C ARG A 220 -39.91 -5.78 -10.19
N ARG A 221 -40.01 -4.76 -9.32
CA ARG A 221 -39.25 -4.62 -8.07
C ARG A 221 -39.44 -5.87 -7.21
N VAL A 222 -38.76 -6.95 -7.56
CA VAL A 222 -38.48 -8.03 -6.62
C VAL A 222 -37.28 -7.52 -5.85
N GLY A 223 -37.46 -7.30 -4.55
CA GLY A 223 -36.41 -6.84 -3.67
C GLY A 223 -35.17 -7.72 -3.77
N LEU A 224 -34.20 -7.31 -4.57
CA LEU A 224 -32.80 -7.37 -4.15
C LEU A 224 -32.66 -6.35 -3.02
N ALA A 225 -33.24 -6.67 -1.85
CA ALA A 225 -32.81 -6.08 -0.61
C ALA A 225 -31.40 -6.61 -0.36
N LEU A 226 -30.43 -6.00 -1.02
CA LEU A 226 -29.05 -6.07 -0.58
C LEU A 226 -29.07 -5.41 0.80
N LEU A 227 -28.96 -6.23 1.84
CA LEU A 227 -28.70 -5.83 3.22
C LEU A 227 -27.29 -5.20 3.26
N ILE A 228 -27.14 -4.02 2.67
CA ILE A 228 -26.06 -3.11 3.00
C ILE A 228 -26.64 -2.17 4.05
N VAL A 229 -26.25 -2.36 5.29
CA VAL A 229 -26.40 -1.36 6.34
C VAL A 229 -25.51 -0.19 5.96
N ALA A 230 -26.00 0.73 5.13
CA ALA A 230 -25.38 2.02 4.93
C ALA A 230 -25.87 2.96 6.04
N PRO A 231 -24.99 3.58 6.86
CA PRO A 231 -25.42 4.61 7.79
C PRO A 231 -25.95 5.82 7.01
N LYS A 232 -27.11 6.32 7.44
CA LYS A 232 -27.75 7.53 6.90
C LYS A 232 -26.84 8.74 7.11
N PHE A 233 -26.20 9.23 6.05
CA PHE A 233 -25.61 10.58 6.07
C PHE A 233 -26.71 11.63 5.84
N HIS A 234 -26.91 12.49 6.84
CA HIS A 234 -27.70 13.72 6.70
C HIS A 234 -26.86 14.75 5.94
N SER A 235 -27.30 15.14 4.74
CA SER A 235 -26.79 16.32 4.04
C SER A 235 -27.52 17.57 4.55
N PRO A 236 -26.81 18.62 4.99
CA PRO A 236 -27.42 19.93 5.20
C PRO A 236 -27.59 20.63 3.85
N ARG A 237 -28.83 21.00 3.52
CA ARG A 237 -29.13 21.98 2.46
C ARG A 237 -28.63 23.35 2.92
N HIS A 238 -27.79 24.00 2.11
CA HIS A 238 -27.74 25.45 2.09
C HIS A 238 -27.82 26.01 0.66
N SER A 239 -28.96 26.64 0.40
CA SER A 239 -29.16 27.69 -0.58
C SER A 239 -28.20 28.85 -0.29
N ASN A 240 -27.53 29.37 -1.31
CA ASN A 240 -27.64 30.80 -1.65
C ASN A 240 -27.04 31.09 -3.03
N ARG A 241 -27.88 31.69 -3.87
CA ARG A 241 -27.48 32.46 -5.06
C ARG A 241 -26.71 33.70 -4.59
N ALA A 242 -25.54 33.94 -5.17
CA ALA A 242 -24.93 35.27 -5.18
C ALA A 242 -24.46 35.56 -6.61
N VAL A 243 -25.20 36.47 -7.26
CA VAL A 243 -24.84 37.11 -8.51
C VAL A 243 -23.74 38.12 -8.20
N VAL A 244 -22.52 37.90 -8.69
CA VAL A 244 -21.44 38.89 -8.61
C VAL A 244 -21.56 39.83 -9.80
N GLY A 245 -22.11 41.02 -9.55
CA GLY A 245 -22.00 42.16 -10.45
C GLY A 245 -20.59 42.74 -10.36
N PHE A 246 -19.88 42.77 -11.48
CA PHE A 246 -18.62 43.50 -11.61
C PHE A 246 -18.91 44.99 -11.81
N ALA A 247 -18.53 45.82 -10.83
CA ALA A 247 -18.41 47.26 -10.97
C ALA A 247 -17.00 47.60 -11.48
N LEU A 248 -16.94 48.20 -12.67
CA LEU A 248 -15.74 48.80 -13.25
C LEU A 248 -15.55 50.22 -12.71
N SER A 249 -14.41 50.51 -12.09
CA SER A 249 -13.89 51.88 -12.03
C SER A 249 -12.38 51.93 -11.82
N HIS A 250 -11.71 52.44 -12.86
CA HIS A 250 -10.53 53.32 -12.84
C HIS A 250 -9.21 52.81 -12.24
N LEU A 251 -8.29 52.43 -13.14
CA LEU A 251 -6.86 52.71 -12.97
C LEU A 251 -6.18 52.98 -14.34
N TYR A 252 -5.83 54.25 -14.50
CA TYR A 252 -4.65 54.86 -15.13
C TYR A 252 -3.95 54.19 -16.33
N MET A 253 -3.79 55.02 -17.37
CA MET A 253 -2.97 54.79 -18.56
C MET A 253 -1.50 54.46 -18.22
N MET A 254 -1.13 53.19 -18.32
CA MET A 254 0.23 52.75 -18.62
C MET A 254 0.27 52.24 -20.07
N LYS A 255 1.41 52.43 -20.76
CA LYS A 255 1.63 52.10 -22.19
C LYS A 255 0.97 50.76 -22.57
N THR A 256 0.08 50.80 -23.56
CA THR A 256 -0.75 49.68 -24.06
C THR A 256 0.06 48.45 -24.48
N SER A 257 1.33 48.61 -24.88
CA SER A 257 2.21 47.49 -25.25
C SER A 257 2.76 46.70 -24.05
N THR A 258 3.01 47.35 -22.91
CA THR A 258 3.53 46.68 -21.69
C THR A 258 2.42 45.96 -20.92
N LEU A 259 1.19 46.50 -20.94
CA LEU A 259 0.02 45.87 -20.31
C LEU A 259 -0.45 44.61 -21.04
N PHE A 260 -0.34 44.58 -22.38
CA PHE A 260 -0.62 43.39 -23.17
C PHE A 260 0.42 42.30 -22.94
N LEU A 261 1.70 42.68 -22.86
CA LEU A 261 2.79 41.73 -22.58
C LEU A 261 2.68 41.19 -21.15
N SER A 262 2.36 42.03 -20.16
CA SER A 262 2.13 41.57 -18.78
C SER A 262 0.86 40.72 -18.66
N ALA A 263 -0.21 41.00 -19.41
CA ALA A 263 -1.42 40.17 -19.42
C ALA A 263 -1.17 38.83 -20.11
N ILE A 264 -0.35 38.77 -21.17
CA ILE A 264 0.08 37.53 -21.81
C ILE A 264 1.00 36.73 -20.88
N VAL A 265 1.94 37.38 -20.18
CA VAL A 265 2.80 36.75 -19.17
C VAL A 265 1.98 36.25 -17.98
N LEU A 266 0.98 37.01 -17.52
CA LEU A 266 0.10 36.62 -16.42
C LEU A 266 -0.86 35.49 -16.85
N ALA A 267 -1.38 35.51 -18.08
CA ALA A 267 -2.20 34.42 -18.64
C ALA A 267 -1.37 33.15 -18.94
N LEU A 268 -0.09 33.29 -19.27
CA LEU A 268 0.87 32.19 -19.35
C LEU A 268 1.35 31.70 -17.98
N ALA A 269 1.20 32.51 -16.92
CA ALA A 269 1.56 32.17 -15.54
C ALA A 269 0.37 31.67 -14.71
N THR A 270 -0.87 31.89 -15.14
CA THR A 270 -2.07 31.28 -14.54
C THR A 270 -2.26 29.88 -15.08
N HIS A 271 -1.70 28.89 -14.38
CA HIS A 271 -1.93 27.49 -14.66
C HIS A 271 -3.11 26.97 -13.82
N ILE A 272 -4.09 26.38 -14.48
CA ILE A 272 -5.06 25.49 -13.81
C ILE A 272 -4.37 24.13 -13.74
N THR A 273 -3.77 23.81 -12.61
CA THR A 273 -3.23 22.49 -12.33
C THR A 273 -4.38 21.53 -11.99
N SER A 274 -4.59 20.54 -12.86
CA SER A 274 -5.49 19.42 -12.60
C SER A 274 -4.64 18.21 -12.27
N ALA A 275 -4.38 18.02 -10.98
CA ALA A 275 -3.74 16.82 -10.46
C ALA A 275 -4.81 15.74 -10.25
N TYR A 276 -4.83 14.73 -11.11
CA TYR A 276 -5.47 13.45 -10.85
C TYR A 276 -4.52 12.38 -11.36
N ASP A 277 -4.47 11.24 -10.67
CA ASP A 277 -3.82 10.04 -11.19
C ASP A 277 -4.39 9.83 -12.60
N PRO A 278 -3.59 9.92 -13.68
CA PRO A 278 -4.15 9.98 -15.03
C PRO A 278 -5.02 8.74 -15.22
N SER A 279 -6.33 8.97 -15.38
CA SER A 279 -7.29 7.91 -15.65
C SER A 279 -6.71 7.04 -16.75
N PRO A 280 -6.66 5.71 -16.57
CA PRO A 280 -6.02 4.84 -17.54
C PRO A 280 -6.63 5.10 -18.92
N LEU A 281 -5.78 5.34 -19.92
CA LEU A 281 -6.19 5.68 -21.28
C LEU A 281 -6.91 4.52 -22.00
N GLN A 282 -6.79 3.31 -21.43
CA GLN A 282 -7.36 2.06 -21.90
C GLN A 282 -7.95 1.30 -20.71
N ASP A 283 -8.96 0.47 -20.94
CA ASP A 283 -9.69 -0.26 -19.90
C ASP A 283 -8.78 -1.19 -19.06
N PHE A 284 -7.74 -1.74 -19.69
CA PHE A 284 -6.75 -2.63 -19.07
C PHE A 284 -5.45 -2.63 -19.88
N CYS A 285 -4.35 -3.03 -19.24
CA CYS A 285 -3.08 -3.33 -19.90
C CYS A 285 -2.67 -4.76 -19.51
N VAL A 286 -2.61 -5.68 -20.47
CA VAL A 286 -2.08 -7.04 -20.22
C VAL A 286 -0.56 -7.02 -20.38
N ALA A 287 0.19 -7.45 -19.37
CA ALA A 287 1.65 -7.51 -19.45
C ALA A 287 2.12 -8.56 -20.47
N ILE A 288 3.15 -8.26 -21.25
CA ILE A 288 3.93 -9.25 -22.00
C ILE A 288 5.43 -8.93 -21.94
N ASP A 289 6.25 -9.91 -22.32
CA ASP A 289 7.71 -9.78 -22.32
C ASP A 289 8.33 -9.31 -23.66
N ASP A 290 7.62 -9.42 -24.80
CA ASP A 290 8.15 -9.04 -26.13
C ASP A 290 7.91 -7.54 -26.44
N PRO A 291 8.96 -6.74 -26.70
CA PRO A 291 8.88 -5.29 -26.90
C PRO A 291 8.41 -4.84 -28.31
N LYS A 292 8.05 -5.72 -29.24
CA LYS A 292 7.71 -5.29 -30.62
C LYS A 292 6.46 -4.40 -30.67
N ASN A 293 6.68 -3.08 -30.83
CA ASN A 293 5.70 -2.02 -31.06
C ASN A 293 4.68 -1.80 -29.93
N MET A 294 5.10 -1.82 -28.66
CA MET A 294 4.15 -1.70 -27.55
C MET A 294 4.47 -0.62 -26.50
N LEU A 295 3.41 -0.16 -25.83
CA LEU A 295 3.43 0.85 -24.77
C LEU A 295 4.00 0.27 -23.46
N PHE A 296 4.93 0.96 -22.81
CA PHE A 296 5.54 0.54 -21.54
C PHE A 296 4.84 1.23 -20.36
N ILE A 297 4.15 0.47 -19.50
CA ILE A 297 3.42 0.96 -18.32
C ILE A 297 3.73 0.05 -17.12
N ASN A 298 4.02 0.64 -15.95
CA ASN A 298 4.29 -0.08 -14.70
C ASN A 298 5.40 -1.14 -14.82
N GLY A 299 6.47 -0.84 -15.56
CA GLY A 299 7.61 -1.75 -15.72
C GLY A 299 7.38 -2.89 -16.72
N ARG A 300 6.23 -2.94 -17.40
CA ARG A 300 5.84 -4.01 -18.35
C ARG A 300 5.36 -3.42 -19.67
N PHE A 301 5.47 -4.17 -20.77
CA PHE A 301 4.87 -3.80 -22.05
C PHE A 301 3.40 -4.22 -22.10
N CYS A 302 2.51 -3.36 -22.62
CA CYS A 302 1.08 -3.61 -22.76
C CYS A 302 0.74 -4.29 -24.08
N LYS A 303 0.19 -5.50 -24.01
CA LYS A 303 -0.36 -6.22 -25.17
C LYS A 303 -1.32 -5.32 -25.93
N ASN A 304 -1.26 -5.35 -27.28
CA ASN A 304 -2.26 -4.67 -28.10
C ASN A 304 -3.67 -5.11 -27.66
N PRO A 305 -4.58 -4.18 -27.28
CA PRO A 305 -5.93 -4.50 -26.84
C PRO A 305 -6.67 -5.47 -27.77
N GLU A 306 -6.52 -5.33 -29.09
CA GLU A 306 -7.17 -6.20 -30.09
C GLU A 306 -6.76 -7.68 -29.98
N LEU A 307 -5.57 -7.96 -29.43
CA LEU A 307 -5.02 -9.31 -29.26
C LEU A 307 -5.27 -9.90 -27.87
N VAL A 308 -5.82 -9.11 -26.94
CA VAL A 308 -6.13 -9.55 -25.58
C VAL A 308 -7.24 -10.62 -25.62
N LYS A 309 -7.16 -11.63 -24.76
CA LYS A 309 -8.12 -12.74 -24.68
C LYS A 309 -8.47 -13.02 -23.22
N ALA A 310 -9.55 -13.76 -22.98
CA ALA A 310 -9.99 -14.10 -21.62
C ALA A 310 -8.92 -14.87 -20.84
N GLU A 311 -8.08 -15.66 -21.54
CA GLU A 311 -6.94 -16.37 -20.96
C GLU A 311 -5.91 -15.45 -20.30
N ASP A 312 -5.80 -14.19 -20.74
CA ASP A 312 -4.86 -13.24 -20.14
C ASP A 312 -5.27 -12.82 -18.71
N PHE A 313 -6.54 -13.03 -18.36
CA PHE A 313 -7.13 -12.69 -17.05
C PHE A 313 -7.42 -13.93 -16.19
N PHE A 314 -6.93 -15.11 -16.60
CA PHE A 314 -7.22 -16.39 -15.96
C PHE A 314 -5.94 -17.05 -15.41
N PHE A 315 -6.02 -17.56 -14.19
CA PHE A 315 -5.00 -18.43 -13.58
C PHE A 315 -5.67 -19.67 -12.99
N SER A 316 -5.08 -20.85 -13.19
CA SER A 316 -5.60 -22.11 -12.66
C SER A 316 -4.63 -22.73 -11.65
N GLY A 317 -5.16 -23.42 -10.65
CA GLY A 317 -4.37 -24.28 -9.77
C GLY A 317 -4.04 -23.67 -8.41
N ILE A 318 -4.68 -22.56 -8.00
CA ILE A 318 -4.50 -22.02 -6.65
C ILE A 318 -5.08 -22.96 -5.57
N ASN A 319 -5.87 -23.97 -5.95
CA ASN A 319 -6.33 -25.02 -5.04
C ASN A 319 -5.25 -26.06 -4.69
N ILE A 320 -4.12 -26.10 -5.41
CA ILE A 320 -3.06 -27.06 -5.17
C ILE A 320 -2.27 -26.64 -3.92
N PRO A 321 -2.19 -27.47 -2.87
CA PRO A 321 -1.37 -27.15 -1.70
C PRO A 321 0.11 -27.01 -2.06
N GLY A 322 0.75 -25.99 -1.51
CA GLY A 322 2.19 -25.82 -1.60
C GLY A 322 2.97 -26.84 -0.76
N ASN A 323 4.24 -27.06 -1.09
CA ASN A 323 5.10 -27.95 -0.31
C ASN A 323 5.54 -27.28 1.00
N THR A 324 5.06 -27.81 2.12
CA THR A 324 5.39 -27.33 3.47
C THR A 324 6.54 -28.08 4.13
N ASP A 325 7.15 -29.06 3.45
CA ASP A 325 8.33 -29.79 3.92
C ASP A 325 9.61 -28.94 3.73
N ASN A 326 9.68 -27.84 4.47
CA ASN A 326 10.78 -26.90 4.44
C ASN A 326 11.03 -26.30 5.85
N ALA A 327 12.10 -25.54 6.01
CA ALA A 327 12.55 -25.04 7.31
C ALA A 327 11.49 -24.19 8.06
N VAL A 328 10.67 -23.44 7.32
CA VAL A 328 9.64 -22.57 7.91
C VAL A 328 8.29 -23.29 8.04
N GLY A 329 8.12 -24.45 7.41
CA GLY A 329 6.89 -25.24 7.49
C GLY A 329 5.70 -24.58 6.80
N SER A 330 5.92 -23.68 5.85
CA SER A 330 4.85 -23.04 5.09
C SER A 330 5.25 -22.83 3.63
N ASN A 331 4.28 -22.61 2.75
CA ASN A 331 4.51 -22.21 1.37
C ASN A 331 3.49 -21.17 0.94
N VAL A 332 3.96 -20.14 0.24
CA VAL A 332 3.12 -19.09 -0.36
C VAL A 332 3.04 -19.32 -1.86
N THR A 333 1.84 -19.59 -2.37
CA THR A 333 1.54 -19.65 -3.80
C THR A 333 0.89 -18.34 -4.22
N ALA A 334 1.68 -17.42 -4.77
CA ALA A 334 1.23 -16.09 -5.17
C ALA A 334 0.71 -16.06 -6.62
N VAL A 335 -0.36 -15.33 -6.86
CA VAL A 335 -0.92 -14.99 -8.17
C VAL A 335 -0.67 -13.51 -8.40
N LEU A 336 0.45 -13.21 -9.06
CA LEU A 336 0.98 -11.86 -9.31
C LEU A 336 0.96 -11.56 -10.81
N VAL A 337 1.31 -10.34 -11.20
CA VAL A 337 1.39 -9.95 -12.63
C VAL A 337 2.31 -10.87 -13.47
N ASP A 338 3.27 -11.53 -12.85
CA ASP A 338 4.23 -12.41 -13.53
C ASP A 338 3.61 -13.73 -14.00
N ASN A 339 2.55 -14.21 -13.33
CA ASN A 339 1.86 -15.45 -13.70
C ASN A 339 0.37 -15.26 -14.03
N LEU A 340 -0.17 -14.05 -13.81
CA LEU A 340 -1.47 -13.59 -14.28
C LEU A 340 -1.31 -12.20 -14.93
N PRO A 341 -0.93 -12.14 -16.22
CA PRO A 341 -0.52 -10.89 -16.87
C PRO A 341 -1.60 -9.82 -16.94
N GLY A 342 -2.88 -10.21 -16.90
CA GLY A 342 -4.03 -9.32 -16.81
C GLY A 342 -4.12 -8.52 -15.51
N LEU A 343 -3.32 -8.84 -14.48
CA LEU A 343 -3.22 -8.01 -13.27
C LEU A 343 -2.49 -6.69 -13.48
N ASN A 344 -1.75 -6.53 -14.58
CA ASN A 344 -1.01 -5.29 -14.78
C ASN A 344 -1.95 -4.08 -14.80
N THR A 345 -1.54 -3.00 -14.13
CA THR A 345 -2.35 -1.78 -13.86
C THR A 345 -3.58 -1.95 -12.98
N LEU A 346 -3.91 -3.16 -12.50
CA LEU A 346 -5.14 -3.40 -11.75
C LEU A 346 -5.01 -3.18 -10.23
N GLY A 347 -3.80 -3.01 -9.70
CA GLY A 347 -3.57 -2.66 -8.29
C GLY A 347 -3.97 -3.75 -7.30
N ILE A 348 -4.07 -5.00 -7.73
CA ILE A 348 -4.52 -6.11 -6.89
C ILE A 348 -3.78 -7.40 -7.23
N SER A 349 -3.56 -8.26 -6.24
CA SER A 349 -3.11 -9.64 -6.40
C SER A 349 -3.68 -10.55 -5.31
N LEU A 350 -3.43 -11.86 -5.43
CA LEU A 350 -3.95 -12.89 -4.53
C LEU A 350 -2.81 -13.84 -4.13
N ALA A 351 -2.85 -14.38 -2.93
CA ALA A 351 -1.96 -15.45 -2.50
C ALA A 351 -2.73 -16.55 -1.75
N ARG A 352 -2.30 -17.79 -1.93
CA ARG A 352 -2.62 -18.91 -1.05
C ARG A 352 -1.43 -19.18 -0.14
N ILE A 353 -1.70 -19.49 1.12
CA ILE A 353 -0.67 -19.84 2.10
C ILE A 353 -1.04 -21.15 2.79
N ASP A 354 -0.19 -22.15 2.61
CA ASP A 354 -0.30 -23.46 3.26
C ASP A 354 0.69 -23.53 4.42
N TYR A 355 0.24 -24.00 5.58
CA TYR A 355 1.07 -24.15 6.78
C TYR A 355 1.00 -25.60 7.26
N ALA A 356 2.16 -26.25 7.45
CA ALA A 356 2.27 -27.44 8.26
C ALA A 356 1.90 -27.14 9.73
N PRO A 357 1.65 -28.14 10.60
CA PRO A 357 1.57 -27.93 12.04
C PRO A 357 2.80 -27.16 12.54
N TYR A 358 2.60 -26.09 13.31
CA TYR A 358 3.67 -25.20 13.75
C TYR A 358 4.46 -24.52 12.62
N GLY A 359 3.94 -24.54 11.39
CA GLY A 359 4.46 -23.82 10.24
C GLY A 359 4.27 -22.31 10.37
N GLN A 360 5.12 -21.52 9.72
CA GLN A 360 5.01 -20.07 9.76
C GLN A 360 5.32 -19.43 8.42
N ASN A 361 4.65 -18.32 8.13
CA ASN A 361 5.17 -17.31 7.24
C ASN A 361 5.95 -16.33 8.13
N PRO A 362 7.30 -16.33 8.07
CA PRO A 362 8.14 -15.59 9.01
C PRO A 362 7.86 -14.08 9.00
N PRO A 363 8.38 -13.31 9.98
CA PRO A 363 8.35 -11.85 9.91
C PRO A 363 8.81 -11.32 8.55
N HIS A 364 7.93 -10.59 7.88
CA HIS A 364 8.16 -10.01 6.57
C HIS A 364 7.38 -8.70 6.41
N THR A 365 7.64 -7.98 5.32
CA THR A 365 6.91 -6.77 4.93
C THR A 365 6.65 -6.74 3.43
N HIS A 366 5.59 -6.03 3.06
CA HIS A 366 5.20 -5.73 1.68
C HIS A 366 5.34 -4.21 1.45
N PRO A 367 6.41 -3.74 0.78
CA PRO A 367 6.66 -2.31 0.62
C PRO A 367 5.63 -1.61 -0.29
N ARG A 368 4.84 -2.37 -1.07
CA ARG A 368 3.89 -1.82 -2.05
C ARG A 368 2.45 -2.26 -1.84
N ALA A 369 2.12 -3.01 -0.78
CA ALA A 369 0.75 -3.49 -0.59
C ALA A 369 0.37 -3.63 0.90
N SER A 370 -0.88 -3.29 1.22
CA SER A 370 -1.58 -3.85 2.36
C SER A 370 -2.02 -5.29 2.05
N GLU A 371 -2.16 -6.13 3.07
CA GLU A 371 -2.61 -7.52 2.95
C GLU A 371 -3.89 -7.73 3.75
N ILE A 372 -4.95 -8.25 3.13
CA ILE A 372 -6.15 -8.75 3.83
C ILE A 372 -6.16 -10.28 3.78
N LEU A 373 -5.97 -10.91 4.94
CA LEU A 373 -5.86 -12.35 5.10
C LEU A 373 -7.17 -12.92 5.65
N PHE A 374 -7.63 -14.05 5.12
CA PHE A 374 -8.65 -14.86 5.78
C PHE A 374 -8.20 -16.30 5.96
N VAL A 375 -8.60 -16.90 7.08
CA VAL A 375 -8.28 -18.29 7.42
C VAL A 375 -9.37 -19.22 6.89
N ALA A 376 -9.01 -20.07 5.93
CA ALA A 376 -9.92 -21.07 5.38
C ALA A 376 -9.98 -22.34 6.26
N GLU A 377 -8.84 -22.74 6.84
CA GLU A 377 -8.71 -23.91 7.70
C GLU A 377 -7.63 -23.71 8.79
N GLY A 378 -7.79 -24.37 9.94
CA GLY A 378 -6.82 -24.33 11.04
C GLY A 378 -6.93 -23.09 11.92
N THR A 379 -5.83 -22.80 12.64
CA THR A 379 -5.71 -21.70 13.60
C THR A 379 -4.37 -21.01 13.43
N LEU A 380 -4.37 -19.70 13.20
CA LEU A 380 -3.16 -18.90 13.03
C LEU A 380 -3.02 -17.86 14.13
N TYR A 381 -1.86 -17.77 14.76
CA TYR A 381 -1.43 -16.60 15.50
C TYR A 381 -0.79 -15.62 14.53
N VAL A 382 -1.37 -14.43 14.40
CA VAL A 382 -0.91 -13.40 13.46
C VAL A 382 -0.62 -12.10 14.21
N GLY A 383 0.17 -11.23 13.59
CA GLY A 383 0.31 -9.87 14.05
C GLY A 383 1.24 -9.01 13.20
N PHE A 384 1.22 -7.71 13.48
CA PHE A 384 2.13 -6.73 12.91
C PHE A 384 2.66 -5.78 13.98
N VAL A 385 3.79 -5.14 13.69
CA VAL A 385 4.46 -4.17 14.57
C VAL A 385 4.39 -2.79 13.95
N SER A 386 3.92 -1.79 14.70
CA SER A 386 3.95 -0.39 14.26
C SER A 386 5.36 0.20 14.24
N SER A 387 5.51 1.36 13.64
CA SER A 387 6.77 2.09 13.57
C SER A 387 7.29 2.55 14.93
N ASN A 388 8.56 2.94 14.96
CA ASN A 388 9.24 3.44 16.15
C ASN A 388 8.51 4.64 16.76
N GLN A 389 7.91 5.50 15.93
CA GLN A 389 7.11 6.65 16.40
C GLN A 389 5.91 6.20 17.23
N ASP A 390 5.33 5.05 16.91
CA ASP A 390 4.21 4.42 17.61
C ASP A 390 4.69 3.38 18.65
N GLY A 391 5.96 3.45 19.05
CA GLY A 391 6.52 2.66 20.15
C GLY A 391 6.79 1.18 19.84
N ASN A 392 6.96 0.80 18.57
CA ASN A 392 7.14 -0.60 18.15
C ASN A 392 6.03 -1.51 18.69
N ARG A 393 4.80 -1.02 18.66
CA ARG A 393 3.68 -1.68 19.31
C ARG A 393 3.24 -2.90 18.50
N LEU A 394 3.13 -4.04 19.18
CA LEU A 394 2.67 -5.29 18.58
C LEU A 394 1.13 -5.38 18.63
N PHE A 395 0.52 -5.58 17.47
CA PHE A 395 -0.89 -5.89 17.31
C PHE A 395 -1.06 -7.35 16.91
N THR A 396 -1.65 -8.18 17.77
CA THR A 396 -1.77 -9.63 17.52
C THR A 396 -3.15 -10.17 17.76
N LYS A 397 -3.45 -11.26 17.05
CA LYS A 397 -4.70 -12.00 17.19
C LYS A 397 -4.49 -13.48 16.90
N VAL A 398 -5.25 -14.33 17.59
CA VAL A 398 -5.43 -15.73 17.17
C VAL A 398 -6.66 -15.77 16.27
N LEU A 399 -6.46 -16.17 15.03
CA LEU A 399 -7.47 -16.36 14.00
C LEU A 399 -7.84 -17.84 13.89
N ASN A 400 -9.14 -18.11 13.80
CA ASN A 400 -9.70 -19.41 13.48
C ASN A 400 -10.31 -19.41 12.09
N LYS A 401 -10.73 -20.57 11.60
CA LYS A 401 -11.48 -20.69 10.34
C LYS A 401 -12.62 -19.65 10.27
N GLY A 402 -12.61 -18.82 9.23
CA GLY A 402 -13.59 -17.77 8.99
C GLY A 402 -13.25 -16.41 9.57
N ASP A 403 -12.10 -16.30 10.23
CA ASP A 403 -11.60 -15.02 10.69
C ASP A 403 -10.77 -14.33 9.59
N VAL A 404 -10.80 -13.01 9.61
CA VAL A 404 -10.13 -12.10 8.69
C VAL A 404 -9.28 -11.13 9.51
N PHE A 405 -8.09 -10.84 9.03
CA PHE A 405 -7.20 -9.84 9.62
C PHE A 405 -6.52 -9.04 8.51
N VAL A 406 -6.35 -7.73 8.71
CA VAL A 406 -5.66 -6.87 7.74
C VAL A 406 -4.34 -6.35 8.29
N PHE A 407 -3.31 -6.40 7.46
CA PHE A 407 -1.97 -5.90 7.73
C PHE A 407 -1.73 -4.61 6.92
N PRO A 408 -1.38 -3.49 7.58
CA PRO A 408 -1.06 -2.25 6.87
C PRO A 408 0.19 -2.35 5.99
N ILE A 409 0.21 -1.59 4.90
CA ILE A 409 1.33 -1.50 3.97
C ILE A 409 2.65 -1.19 4.68
N GLY A 410 3.72 -1.89 4.29
CA GLY A 410 5.08 -1.64 4.77
C GLY A 410 5.36 -2.06 6.22
N MET A 411 4.36 -2.51 6.99
CA MET A 411 4.56 -2.98 8.37
C MET A 411 5.16 -4.39 8.42
N ILE A 412 6.06 -4.62 9.39
CA ILE A 412 6.57 -5.96 9.67
C ILE A 412 5.47 -6.79 10.30
N HIS A 413 5.12 -7.91 9.69
CA HIS A 413 4.05 -8.80 10.14
C HIS A 413 4.40 -10.27 9.90
N PHE A 414 3.63 -11.17 10.51
CA PHE A 414 3.86 -12.61 10.46
C PHE A 414 2.54 -13.40 10.58
N GLN A 415 2.59 -14.66 10.17
CA GLN A 415 1.53 -15.63 10.44
C GLN A 415 2.15 -16.95 10.92
N PHE A 416 1.65 -17.48 12.04
CA PHE A 416 2.17 -18.69 12.67
C PHE A 416 1.04 -19.68 12.97
N ASN A 417 1.13 -20.89 12.46
CA ASN A 417 0.17 -21.94 12.75
C ASN A 417 0.43 -22.53 14.15
N ILE A 418 -0.31 -22.07 15.15
CA ILE A 418 -0.22 -22.61 16.53
C ILE A 418 -0.96 -23.95 16.69
N GLY A 419 -1.63 -24.41 15.64
CA GLY A 419 -2.38 -25.65 15.62
C GLY A 419 -1.52 -26.90 15.46
N LYS A 420 -2.04 -28.03 15.94
CA LYS A 420 -1.48 -29.38 15.73
C LYS A 420 -1.81 -29.97 14.36
N THR A 421 -2.65 -29.30 13.59
CA THR A 421 -3.06 -29.68 12.23
C THR A 421 -2.56 -28.63 11.24
N PRO A 422 -2.43 -28.97 9.95
CA PRO A 422 -2.20 -27.98 8.92
C PRO A 422 -3.23 -26.84 8.97
N ALA A 423 -2.82 -25.66 8.51
CA ALA A 423 -3.69 -24.50 8.33
C ALA A 423 -3.60 -24.01 6.88
N LEU A 424 -4.67 -23.36 6.41
CA LEU A 424 -4.79 -22.80 5.08
C LEU A 424 -5.38 -21.39 5.18
N ALA A 425 -4.73 -20.43 4.54
CA ALA A 425 -5.22 -19.07 4.42
C ALA A 425 -5.10 -18.57 2.98
N PHE A 426 -5.89 -17.55 2.66
CA PHE A 426 -5.78 -16.80 1.42
C PHE A 426 -5.69 -15.31 1.73
N ALA A 427 -4.92 -14.59 0.93
CA ALA A 427 -4.66 -13.18 1.11
C ALA A 427 -4.93 -12.38 -0.17
N GLY A 428 -5.69 -11.29 -0.06
CA GLY A 428 -5.76 -10.26 -1.09
C GLY A 428 -4.72 -9.18 -0.81
N LEU A 429 -4.02 -8.72 -1.83
CA LEU A 429 -2.90 -7.78 -1.71
C LEU A 429 -3.18 -6.54 -2.58
N GLY A 430 -3.10 -5.35 -2.00
CA GLY A 430 -3.41 -4.06 -2.65
C GLY A 430 -2.39 -3.60 -3.71
N SER A 431 -1.78 -4.53 -4.44
CA SER A 431 -0.88 -4.26 -5.57
C SER A 431 -0.75 -5.48 -6.47
N GLN A 432 -0.59 -5.29 -7.78
CA GLN A 432 -0.29 -6.39 -8.70
C GLN A 432 1.12 -6.99 -8.51
N ASN A 433 2.01 -6.27 -7.83
CA ASN A 433 3.29 -6.77 -7.36
C ASN A 433 3.59 -6.15 -5.98
N PRO A 434 3.21 -6.81 -4.87
CA PRO A 434 3.37 -6.26 -3.53
C PRO A 434 4.83 -6.08 -3.11
N GLY A 435 5.76 -6.85 -3.70
CA GLY A 435 7.10 -7.05 -3.17
C GLY A 435 7.08 -7.77 -1.84
N VAL A 436 8.10 -8.56 -1.51
CA VAL A 436 8.18 -9.24 -0.21
C VAL A 436 9.59 -9.07 0.32
N ILE A 437 9.74 -8.70 1.58
CA ILE A 437 11.03 -8.65 2.27
C ILE A 437 10.90 -9.52 3.53
N THR A 438 11.45 -10.73 3.51
CA THR A 438 11.53 -11.59 4.70
C THR A 438 12.67 -11.12 5.57
N ILE A 439 12.38 -10.73 6.82
CA ILE A 439 13.32 -9.98 7.65
C ILE A 439 14.61 -10.77 7.92
N ALA A 440 14.50 -12.02 8.35
CA ALA A 440 15.68 -12.85 8.61
C ALA A 440 16.55 -13.03 7.35
N ASN A 441 15.92 -13.29 6.19
CA ASN A 441 16.63 -13.47 4.93
C ASN A 441 17.27 -12.17 4.43
N ALA A 442 16.58 -11.04 4.53
CA ALA A 442 17.11 -9.76 4.09
C ALA A 442 18.26 -9.28 4.97
N VAL A 443 18.21 -9.52 6.29
CA VAL A 443 19.24 -9.03 7.23
C VAL A 443 20.44 -9.99 7.33
N PHE A 444 20.19 -11.28 7.50
CA PHE A 444 21.25 -12.27 7.74
C PHE A 444 21.51 -13.16 6.52
N GLY A 445 20.56 -13.30 5.60
CA GLY A 445 20.69 -14.11 4.39
C GLY A 445 21.06 -13.34 3.12
N SER A 446 21.36 -12.03 3.20
CA SER A 446 21.67 -11.22 2.01
C SER A 446 22.91 -11.72 1.27
N ASP A 447 22.96 -11.50 -0.04
CA ASP A 447 24.14 -11.77 -0.87
C ASP A 447 24.59 -10.50 -1.64
N PRO A 448 25.83 -10.01 -1.42
CA PRO A 448 26.79 -10.45 -0.40
C PRO A 448 26.28 -10.26 1.05
N PRO A 449 26.87 -10.94 2.06
CA PRO A 449 26.50 -10.72 3.46
C PRO A 449 26.72 -9.27 3.89
N ILE A 450 25.81 -8.73 4.72
CA ILE A 450 26.07 -7.50 5.48
C ILE A 450 27.29 -7.72 6.38
N ASN A 451 28.13 -6.69 6.54
CA ASN A 451 29.29 -6.76 7.43
C ASN A 451 28.87 -7.26 8.85
N PRO A 452 29.50 -8.32 9.39
CA PRO A 452 29.15 -8.85 10.70
C PRO A 452 29.15 -7.82 11.83
N ASP A 453 30.08 -6.86 11.82
CA ASP A 453 30.17 -5.81 12.85
C ASP A 453 28.92 -4.91 12.86
N VAL A 454 28.31 -4.68 11.69
CA VAL A 454 27.06 -3.93 11.56
C VAL A 454 25.93 -4.68 12.25
N LEU A 455 25.81 -5.98 12.00
CA LEU A 455 24.74 -6.80 12.57
C LEU A 455 24.97 -7.09 14.06
N ALA A 456 26.21 -7.34 14.47
CA ALA A 456 26.60 -7.57 15.86
C ALA A 456 26.23 -6.36 16.72
N LYS A 457 26.57 -5.15 16.25
CA LYS A 457 26.20 -3.93 16.94
C LYS A 457 24.69 -3.63 16.88
N ALA A 458 24.04 -3.89 15.74
CA ALA A 458 22.60 -3.63 15.58
C ALA A 458 21.72 -4.51 16.46
N PHE A 459 22.06 -5.80 16.58
CA PHE A 459 21.27 -6.81 17.30
C PHE A 459 21.85 -7.11 18.68
N MET A 460 22.92 -6.42 19.09
CA MET A 460 23.64 -6.65 20.35
C MET A 460 24.11 -8.11 20.50
N LEU A 461 24.66 -8.66 19.41
CA LEU A 461 25.15 -10.04 19.31
C LEU A 461 26.66 -10.09 19.23
N GLU A 462 27.25 -11.22 19.60
CA GLU A 462 28.65 -11.52 19.28
C GLU A 462 28.81 -11.84 17.78
N ASN A 463 29.96 -11.48 17.20
CA ASN A 463 30.25 -11.72 15.77
C ASN A 463 30.17 -13.19 15.36
N ASN A 464 30.55 -14.13 16.24
CA ASN A 464 30.41 -15.57 16.01
C ASN A 464 28.92 -15.99 15.84
N VAL A 465 27.98 -15.40 16.58
CA VAL A 465 26.54 -15.65 16.47
C VAL A 465 26.00 -15.07 15.18
N VAL A 466 26.44 -13.86 14.81
CA VAL A 466 26.08 -13.24 13.52
C VAL A 466 26.57 -14.11 12.36
N GLU A 467 27.84 -14.52 12.36
CA GLU A 467 28.39 -15.39 11.32
C GLU A 467 27.67 -16.75 11.27
N PHE A 468 27.27 -17.28 12.43
CA PHE A 468 26.45 -18.49 12.50
C PHE A 468 25.09 -18.29 11.81
N LEU A 469 24.38 -17.20 12.13
CA LEU A 469 23.10 -16.86 11.49
C LEU A 469 23.25 -16.64 9.99
N GLN A 470 24.30 -15.93 9.56
CA GLN A 470 24.59 -15.68 8.16
C GLN A 470 24.87 -16.98 7.40
N LYS A 471 25.75 -17.85 7.92
CA LYS A 471 26.03 -19.15 7.31
C LYS A 471 24.76 -19.99 7.19
N ARG A 472 23.94 -20.03 8.24
CA ARG A 472 22.71 -20.83 8.26
C ARG A 472 21.69 -20.36 7.21
N LEU A 473 21.54 -19.05 7.04
CA LEU A 473 20.55 -18.48 6.11
C LEU A 473 21.06 -18.40 4.66
N GLN A 474 22.36 -18.22 4.42
CA GLN A 474 22.95 -18.15 3.08
C GLN A 474 23.04 -19.51 2.36
N LEU A 475 23.17 -20.62 3.11
CA LEU A 475 23.21 -21.98 2.53
C LEU A 475 21.93 -22.35 1.76
N LEU A 476 20.82 -21.63 1.99
CA LEU A 476 19.54 -21.87 1.33
C LEU A 476 19.39 -21.18 -0.04
N PHE A 477 20.26 -20.20 -0.38
CA PHE A 477 20.07 -19.31 -1.53
C PHE A 477 20.84 -19.69 -2.81
N TRP A 478 21.67 -20.74 -2.81
CA TRP A 478 22.56 -21.08 -3.95
C TRP A 478 21.84 -21.53 -5.24
N HIS A 479 20.51 -21.45 -5.34
CA HIS A 479 19.74 -21.98 -6.49
C HIS A 479 18.89 -20.96 -7.27
N SER A 480 19.13 -19.66 -7.21
CA SER A 480 18.35 -18.70 -8.04
C SER A 480 19.18 -17.53 -8.57
N PHE A 481 19.40 -17.51 -9.89
CA PHE A 481 20.13 -16.46 -10.60
C PHE A 481 19.19 -15.40 -11.21
N VAL A 482 19.43 -14.15 -10.81
CA VAL A 482 19.39 -12.85 -11.54
C VAL A 482 18.26 -12.59 -12.56
N ALA A 483 17.46 -11.56 -12.28
CA ALA A 483 16.94 -10.64 -13.29
C ALA A 483 17.24 -9.19 -12.85
N LEU A 484 17.88 -8.40 -13.71
CA LEU A 484 18.21 -7.00 -13.48
C LEU A 484 17.37 -6.14 -14.42
N ALA A 485 16.45 -5.32 -13.88
CA ALA A 485 15.73 -4.32 -14.64
C ALA A 485 15.99 -2.92 -14.05
N ALA A 486 16.66 -2.08 -14.83
CA ALA A 486 16.81 -0.67 -14.50
C ALA A 486 15.46 0.04 -14.62
N HIS A 487 15.06 0.77 -13.57
CA HIS A 487 13.86 1.59 -13.58
C HIS A 487 14.24 3.07 -13.52
N ILE A 488 13.77 3.85 -14.48
CA ILE A 488 13.69 5.31 -14.39
C ILE A 488 12.24 5.61 -14.01
N GLY A 489 12.00 5.91 -12.74
CA GLY A 489 10.73 6.44 -12.26
C GLY A 489 10.85 7.95 -12.09
N ASN A 490 10.05 8.72 -12.83
CA ASN A 490 9.79 10.12 -12.49
C ASN A 490 8.52 10.14 -11.64
N ALA A 491 8.61 10.66 -10.42
CA ALA A 491 7.50 10.82 -9.49
C ALA A 491 7.44 12.29 -9.04
N TYR A 492 6.25 12.87 -9.04
CA TYR A 492 5.98 14.18 -8.47
C TYR A 492 4.66 14.12 -7.68
N ASP A 493 4.63 14.86 -6.57
CA ASP A 493 3.46 15.07 -5.72
C ASP A 493 2.55 16.17 -6.31
N PRO A 494 1.23 16.15 -6.08
CA PRO A 494 0.35 17.28 -6.33
C PRO A 494 0.79 18.46 -5.47
N SER A 495 0.87 19.64 -6.07
CA SER A 495 0.98 20.88 -5.31
C SER A 495 -0.35 21.14 -4.58
N PRO A 496 -0.36 21.36 -3.26
CA PRO A 496 -1.56 21.74 -2.53
C PRO A 496 -2.13 23.09 -3.03
N LEU A 497 -3.46 23.28 -2.96
CA LEU A 497 -4.14 24.54 -3.33
C LEU A 497 -3.81 25.72 -2.38
N GLN A 498 -3.20 25.42 -1.24
CA GLN A 498 -2.62 26.39 -0.31
C GLN A 498 -1.11 26.18 -0.33
N ASP A 499 -0.32 27.26 -0.33
CA ASP A 499 1.14 27.18 -0.43
C ASP A 499 1.78 26.33 0.69
N PHE A 500 1.13 26.25 1.87
CA PHE A 500 1.54 25.44 3.00
C PHE A 500 0.38 25.24 3.98
N CYS A 501 0.47 24.18 4.80
CA CYS A 501 -0.34 24.00 6.00
C CYS A 501 0.61 23.73 7.17
N VAL A 502 0.70 24.63 8.14
CA VAL A 502 1.54 24.43 9.34
C VAL A 502 0.79 23.51 10.31
N ALA A 503 1.41 22.42 10.76
CA ALA A 503 0.81 21.54 11.78
C ALA A 503 0.56 22.29 13.10
N PHE A 504 -0.57 22.01 13.76
CA PHE A 504 -0.96 22.63 15.02
C PHE A 504 -1.73 21.63 15.91
N ASP A 505 -1.59 21.77 17.23
CA ASP A 505 -2.12 20.78 18.19
C ASP A 505 -3.44 21.19 18.88
N ASP A 506 -3.93 22.44 18.74
CA ASP A 506 -5.18 22.91 19.37
C ASP A 506 -6.37 22.90 18.37
N PRO A 507 -7.47 22.14 18.65
CA PRO A 507 -8.52 21.80 17.69
C PRO A 507 -9.62 22.86 17.48
N LYS A 508 -9.49 24.09 17.99
CA LYS A 508 -10.57 25.10 17.86
C LYS A 508 -10.62 25.72 16.46
N ASP A 509 -11.56 25.23 15.65
CA ASP A 509 -12.04 25.78 14.37
C ASP A 509 -11.08 25.71 13.17
N MET A 510 -10.28 24.64 13.05
CA MET A 510 -9.19 24.56 12.06
C MET A 510 -9.31 23.40 11.06
N LEU A 511 -8.90 23.66 9.82
CA LEU A 511 -8.92 22.71 8.69
C LEU A 511 -7.94 21.55 8.97
N PHE A 512 -8.41 20.32 8.83
CA PHE A 512 -7.59 19.12 9.05
C PHE A 512 -7.01 18.62 7.73
N VAL A 513 -5.68 18.65 7.54
CA VAL A 513 -5.01 18.22 6.30
C VAL A 513 -3.79 17.38 6.65
N ASN A 514 -3.69 16.19 6.04
CA ASN A 514 -2.51 15.32 6.16
C ASN A 514 -2.11 15.09 7.62
N GLY A 515 -2.78 14.22 8.38
CA GLY A 515 -2.22 13.83 9.69
C GLY A 515 -2.33 14.87 10.81
N ARG A 516 -2.54 16.16 10.51
CA ARG A 516 -2.45 17.28 11.46
C ARG A 516 -3.52 18.37 11.21
N PHE A 517 -3.84 19.18 12.24
CA PHE A 517 -4.63 20.41 12.05
C PHE A 517 -3.76 21.48 11.39
N CYS A 518 -4.34 22.25 10.46
CA CYS A 518 -3.69 23.38 9.82
C CYS A 518 -3.88 24.65 10.62
N LYS A 519 -2.76 25.29 10.99
CA LYS A 519 -2.74 26.67 11.47
C LYS A 519 -3.50 27.59 10.52
N ASN A 520 -4.37 28.46 11.04
CA ASN A 520 -4.99 29.52 10.24
C ASN A 520 -3.84 30.31 9.56
N PRO A 521 -3.84 30.46 8.22
CA PRO A 521 -2.79 31.18 7.50
C PRO A 521 -2.47 32.57 8.05
N GLU A 522 -3.46 33.28 8.60
CA GLU A 522 -3.27 34.60 9.23
C GLU A 522 -2.46 34.55 10.54
N LEU A 523 -2.36 33.37 11.17
CA LEU A 523 -1.65 33.14 12.43
C LEU A 523 -0.28 32.47 12.21
N VAL A 524 0.03 32.07 10.98
CA VAL A 524 1.31 31.47 10.61
C VAL A 524 2.42 32.51 10.68
N LYS A 525 3.57 32.11 11.24
CA LYS A 525 4.74 32.96 11.41
C LYS A 525 5.98 32.26 10.87
N ALA A 526 7.05 33.03 10.65
CA ALA A 526 8.33 32.49 10.18
C ALA A 526 8.88 31.41 11.11
N GLU A 527 8.60 31.52 12.41
CA GLU A 527 9.01 30.55 13.43
C GLU A 527 8.40 29.16 13.20
N ASP A 528 7.24 29.06 12.54
CA ASP A 528 6.62 27.76 12.24
C ASP A 528 7.41 26.97 11.16
N PHE A 529 8.25 27.66 10.36
CA PHE A 529 9.12 27.09 9.32
C PHE A 529 10.60 27.08 9.72
N PHE A 530 10.89 27.37 10.98
CA PHE A 530 12.26 27.49 11.47
C PHE A 530 12.55 26.45 12.56
N PHE A 531 13.54 25.60 12.30
CA PHE A 531 14.12 24.72 13.31
C PHE A 531 15.54 25.18 13.65
N SER A 532 15.80 25.49 14.92
CA SER A 532 17.15 25.73 15.43
C SER A 532 17.64 24.51 16.21
N GLY A 533 18.92 24.18 16.08
CA GLY A 533 19.54 23.09 16.83
C GLY A 533 20.10 21.95 15.99
N ILE A 534 19.82 21.89 14.68
CA ILE A 534 20.43 20.86 13.81
C ILE A 534 21.95 21.02 13.66
N ASN A 535 22.50 22.16 14.05
CA ASN A 535 23.95 22.39 14.13
C ASN A 535 24.59 21.74 15.36
N ILE A 536 23.80 21.36 16.38
CA ILE A 536 24.29 20.77 17.62
C ILE A 536 24.51 19.27 17.39
N PRO A 537 25.73 18.75 17.63
CA PRO A 537 25.98 17.31 17.53
C PRO A 537 25.11 16.51 18.51
N GLY A 538 24.49 15.45 18.02
CA GLY A 538 23.77 14.50 18.88
C GLY A 538 24.71 13.73 19.81
N ASN A 539 24.20 13.32 20.97
CA ASN A 539 24.97 12.50 21.92
C ASN A 539 25.18 11.08 21.35
N THR A 540 26.42 10.73 21.06
CA THR A 540 26.82 9.42 20.52
C THR A 540 27.37 8.48 21.59
N ASP A 541 27.38 8.87 22.88
CA ASP A 541 27.73 8.01 24.01
C ASP A 541 26.56 7.06 24.34
N ASN A 542 26.31 6.11 23.43
CA ASN A 542 25.28 5.09 23.53
C ASN A 542 25.74 3.78 22.87
N ALA A 543 24.96 2.71 23.01
CA ALA A 543 25.34 1.36 22.56
C ALA A 543 25.67 1.27 21.06
N VAL A 544 24.95 2.03 20.22
CA VAL A 544 25.17 2.01 18.77
C VAL A 544 26.22 3.02 18.32
N GLY A 545 26.56 4.01 19.15
CA GLY A 545 27.58 5.01 18.86
C GLY A 545 27.14 6.04 17.81
N SER A 546 25.84 6.20 17.60
CA SER A 546 25.29 7.19 16.66
C SER A 546 24.05 7.86 17.27
N ASN A 547 23.67 9.00 16.71
CA ASN A 547 22.44 9.69 17.06
C ASN A 547 21.84 10.37 15.83
N VAL A 548 20.51 10.25 15.69
CA VAL A 548 19.75 10.86 14.61
C VAL A 548 18.91 12.00 15.18
N THR A 549 19.29 13.23 14.86
CA THR A 549 18.48 14.42 15.14
C THR A 549 17.51 14.63 13.99
N ALA A 550 16.29 14.12 14.14
CA ALA A 550 15.23 14.23 13.15
C ALA A 550 14.59 15.64 13.15
N VAL A 551 14.39 16.19 11.96
CA VAL A 551 13.60 17.40 11.70
C VAL A 551 12.43 16.98 10.82
N PHE A 552 11.47 16.33 11.47
CA PHE A 552 10.20 15.88 10.87
C PHE A 552 9.09 16.87 11.22
N VAL A 553 7.88 16.63 10.71
CA VAL A 553 6.70 17.47 10.96
C VAL A 553 6.41 17.74 12.45
N ASP A 554 6.80 16.80 13.32
CA ASP A 554 6.57 16.91 14.77
C ASP A 554 7.45 17.98 15.43
N ASN A 555 8.62 18.25 14.86
CA ASN A 555 9.62 19.17 15.39
C ASN A 555 9.72 20.46 14.54
N LEU A 556 9.26 20.39 13.28
CA LEU A 556 9.17 21.52 12.36
C LEU A 556 7.78 21.51 11.70
N PRO A 557 6.78 22.11 12.35
CA PRO A 557 5.38 22.03 11.91
C PRO A 557 5.12 22.54 10.50
N GLY A 558 5.93 23.48 10.01
CA GLY A 558 5.89 23.99 8.64
C GLY A 558 6.25 22.96 7.57
N LEU A 559 6.80 21.79 7.92
CA LEU A 559 6.99 20.67 6.98
C LEU A 559 5.67 19.99 6.60
N ASN A 560 4.59 20.22 7.36
CA ASN A 560 3.32 19.57 7.03
C ASN A 560 2.89 19.94 5.59
N THR A 561 2.43 18.92 4.85
CA THR A 561 2.08 18.99 3.42
C THR A 561 3.22 19.21 2.42
N LEU A 562 4.47 19.38 2.87
CA LEU A 562 5.60 19.70 1.97
C LEU A 562 6.32 18.49 1.38
N GLY A 563 5.99 17.25 1.77
CA GLY A 563 6.56 16.04 1.17
C GLY A 563 8.05 15.84 1.48
N VAL A 564 8.62 16.59 2.43
CA VAL A 564 10.05 16.56 2.74
C VAL A 564 10.33 16.60 4.23
N SER A 565 11.43 15.98 4.63
CA SER A 565 12.02 16.16 5.95
C SER A 565 13.54 16.03 5.90
N LEU A 566 14.20 16.38 7.00
CA LEU A 566 15.65 16.35 7.14
C LEU A 566 16.03 15.62 8.41
N ALA A 567 17.17 14.96 8.43
CA ALA A 567 17.80 14.47 9.63
C ALA A 567 19.30 14.78 9.61
N ARG A 568 19.86 15.08 10.78
CA ARG A 568 21.31 15.06 11.01
C ARG A 568 21.65 13.76 11.70
N ILE A 569 22.74 13.13 11.28
CA ILE A 569 23.23 11.89 11.87
C ILE A 569 24.68 12.09 12.31
N ASP A 570 24.92 12.03 13.62
CA ASP A 570 26.25 12.08 14.21
C ASP A 570 26.70 10.65 14.55
N PHE A 571 27.94 10.32 14.22
CA PHE A 571 28.54 9.03 14.52
C PHE A 571 29.84 9.21 15.32
N ALA A 572 29.96 8.54 16.45
CA ALA A 572 31.25 8.28 17.08
C ALA A 572 32.12 7.42 16.13
N PRO A 573 33.45 7.30 16.37
CA PRO A 573 34.26 6.27 15.73
C PRO A 573 33.58 4.91 15.87
N TYR A 574 33.42 4.17 14.77
CA TYR A 574 32.70 2.88 14.77
C TYR A 574 31.21 2.97 15.15
N GLY A 575 30.61 4.15 15.07
CA GLY A 575 29.18 4.39 15.28
C GLY A 575 28.31 3.77 14.18
N LEU A 576 27.14 3.26 14.53
CA LEU A 576 26.19 2.62 13.61
C LEU A 576 24.81 3.28 13.73
N ASN A 577 24.21 3.66 12.62
CA ASN A 577 22.78 3.79 12.49
C ASN A 577 22.24 2.43 12.03
N PRO A 578 21.57 1.65 12.91
CA PRO A 578 21.26 0.23 12.66
C PRO A 578 20.40 -0.01 11.42
N PRO A 579 20.32 -1.24 10.91
CA PRO A 579 19.36 -1.61 9.89
C PRO A 579 17.94 -1.13 10.24
N HIS A 580 17.39 -0.30 9.37
CA HIS A 580 16.05 0.28 9.50
C HIS A 580 15.39 0.46 8.14
N THR A 581 14.11 0.82 8.13
CA THR A 581 13.39 1.18 6.92
C THR A 581 12.44 2.35 7.17
N HIS A 582 12.11 3.07 6.10
CA HIS A 582 11.14 4.15 6.06
C HIS A 582 9.97 3.73 5.16
N PRO A 583 8.82 3.33 5.73
CA PRO A 583 7.67 2.87 4.95
C PRO A 583 7.11 3.92 3.99
N ARG A 584 7.38 5.21 4.26
CA ARG A 584 6.77 6.35 3.58
C ARG A 584 7.75 7.26 2.85
N ALA A 585 9.05 6.96 2.85
CA ALA A 585 10.04 7.83 2.23
C ALA A 585 11.21 7.08 1.63
N SER A 586 11.70 7.59 0.50
CA SER A 586 13.11 7.38 0.10
C SER A 586 14.00 8.36 0.87
N GLU A 587 15.25 7.96 1.11
CA GLU A 587 16.26 8.78 1.80
C GLU A 587 17.41 9.11 0.83
N ILE A 588 17.87 10.36 0.82
CA ILE A 588 19.14 10.78 0.23
C ILE A 588 20.10 11.21 1.34
N LEU A 589 21.24 10.56 1.43
CA LEU A 589 22.26 10.79 2.45
C LEU A 589 23.45 11.53 1.87
N PHE A 590 23.85 12.64 2.49
CA PHE A 590 25.06 13.39 2.21
C PHE A 590 26.05 13.28 3.37
N VAL A 591 27.29 12.87 3.09
CA VAL A 591 28.34 12.78 4.12
C VAL A 591 29.08 14.10 4.23
N ALA A 592 28.87 14.82 5.32
CA ALA A 592 29.53 16.11 5.58
C ALA A 592 30.96 15.92 6.13
N GLU A 593 31.18 14.90 6.96
CA GLU A 593 32.48 14.58 7.57
C GLU A 593 32.66 13.08 7.80
N GLY A 594 33.92 12.62 7.82
CA GLY A 594 34.27 11.22 8.09
C GLY A 594 34.08 10.28 6.90
N THR A 595 33.98 8.98 7.20
CA THR A 595 33.85 7.90 6.22
C THR A 595 32.78 6.91 6.68
N LEU A 596 31.74 6.71 5.86
CA LEU A 596 30.64 5.80 6.16
C LEU A 596 30.61 4.62 5.19
N TYR A 597 30.49 3.41 5.71
CA TYR A 597 30.02 2.24 4.96
C TYR A 597 28.50 2.18 5.03
N VAL A 598 27.83 2.26 3.89
CA VAL A 598 26.37 2.27 3.81
C VAL A 598 25.87 1.16 2.90
N GLY A 599 24.61 0.76 3.06
CA GLY A 599 23.96 -0.10 2.08
C GLY A 599 22.48 -0.35 2.34
N PHE A 600 21.80 -0.93 1.34
CA PHE A 600 20.42 -1.41 1.43
C PHE A 600 20.27 -2.80 0.79
N VAL A 601 19.20 -3.50 1.16
CA VAL A 601 18.89 -4.84 0.65
C VAL A 601 17.62 -4.79 -0.21
N SER A 602 17.67 -5.38 -1.40
CA SER A 602 16.51 -5.48 -2.30
C SER A 602 15.49 -6.52 -1.82
N SER A 603 14.34 -6.57 -2.49
CA SER A 603 13.27 -7.51 -2.13
C SER A 603 13.64 -8.98 -2.38
N ASN A 604 12.88 -9.91 -1.80
CA ASN A 604 13.03 -11.36 -2.01
C ASN A 604 12.98 -11.72 -3.51
N GLN A 605 12.13 -11.04 -4.28
CA GLN A 605 12.01 -11.26 -5.74
C GLN A 605 13.32 -10.93 -6.47
N ASP A 606 14.09 -9.99 -5.93
CA ASP A 606 15.40 -9.56 -6.45
C ASP A 606 16.57 -10.29 -5.74
N GLY A 607 16.27 -11.37 -5.00
CA GLY A 607 17.26 -12.22 -4.35
C GLY A 607 17.87 -11.68 -3.06
N ASN A 608 17.21 -10.74 -2.35
CA ASN A 608 17.77 -10.13 -1.13
C ASN A 608 19.18 -9.55 -1.34
N ARG A 609 19.41 -8.94 -2.50
CA ARG A 609 20.73 -8.48 -2.91
C ARG A 609 21.14 -7.26 -2.11
N LEU A 610 22.35 -7.29 -1.55
CA LEU A 610 22.94 -6.17 -0.84
C LEU A 610 23.63 -5.20 -1.81
N PHE A 611 23.27 -3.92 -1.73
CA PHE A 611 23.90 -2.81 -2.45
C PHE A 611 24.64 -1.93 -1.45
N THR A 612 25.97 -1.86 -1.56
CA THR A 612 26.79 -1.13 -0.58
C THR A 612 27.83 -0.21 -1.21
N LYS A 613 28.21 0.83 -0.47
CA LYS A 613 29.31 1.73 -0.84
C LYS A 613 30.00 2.28 0.40
N VAL A 614 31.31 2.52 0.29
CA VAL A 614 32.03 3.39 1.23
C VAL A 614 31.96 4.82 0.70
N LEU A 615 31.38 5.70 1.50
CA LEU A 615 31.22 7.12 1.26
C LEU A 615 32.26 7.91 2.08
N ASN A 616 32.86 8.91 1.46
CA ASN A 616 33.72 9.88 2.11
C ASN A 616 33.03 11.24 2.17
N LYS A 617 33.62 12.19 2.90
CA LYS A 617 33.20 13.58 2.88
C LYS A 617 32.93 14.09 1.46
N GLY A 618 31.71 14.59 1.25
CA GLY A 618 31.23 15.11 -0.03
C GLY A 618 30.39 14.11 -0.84
N ASP A 619 30.44 12.83 -0.50
CA ASP A 619 29.71 11.78 -1.24
C ASP A 619 28.22 11.75 -0.85
N VAL A 620 27.40 11.25 -1.79
CA VAL A 620 25.95 11.11 -1.64
C VAL A 620 25.53 9.67 -1.98
N PHE A 621 24.51 9.16 -1.30
CA PHE A 621 23.90 7.86 -1.58
C PHE A 621 22.38 7.91 -1.37
N VAL A 622 21.62 7.09 -2.10
CA VAL A 622 20.15 7.06 -2.04
C VAL A 622 19.67 5.69 -1.57
N PHE A 623 18.72 5.68 -0.64
CA PHE A 623 18.02 4.51 -0.15
C PHE A 623 16.56 4.53 -0.64
N PRO A 624 16.11 3.53 -1.41
CA PRO A 624 14.73 3.48 -1.90
C PRO A 624 13.71 3.29 -0.78
N ILE A 625 12.50 3.83 -0.99
CA ILE A 625 11.36 3.68 -0.07
C ILE A 625 11.09 2.23 0.33
N GLY A 626 10.85 2.01 1.63
CA GLY A 626 10.50 0.71 2.19
C GLY A 626 11.60 -0.36 2.13
N MET A 627 12.83 -0.03 1.73
CA MET A 627 13.97 -0.97 1.74
C MET A 627 14.70 -0.94 3.09
N ILE A 628 15.22 -2.09 3.53
CA ILE A 628 16.05 -2.18 4.74
C ILE A 628 17.45 -1.65 4.41
N HIS A 629 17.94 -0.67 5.18
CA HIS A 629 19.24 -0.03 4.96
C HIS A 629 19.93 0.41 6.26
N PHE A 630 21.21 0.74 6.19
CA PHE A 630 22.04 1.12 7.33
C PHE A 630 23.16 2.11 6.96
N GLN A 631 23.73 2.76 7.97
CA GLN A 631 24.92 3.60 7.83
C GLN A 631 25.91 3.31 8.98
N PHE A 632 27.16 2.97 8.66
CA PHE A 632 28.18 2.57 9.63
C PHE A 632 29.46 3.38 9.47
N ASN A 633 29.92 4.07 10.52
CA ASN A 633 31.18 4.78 10.50
C ASN A 633 32.35 3.81 10.64
N ILE A 634 33.06 3.52 9.55
CA ILE A 634 34.25 2.65 9.57
C ILE A 634 35.54 3.41 9.96
N GLY A 635 35.44 4.73 10.14
CA GLY A 635 36.54 5.61 10.49
C GLY A 635 36.92 5.56 11.97
N LYS A 636 38.18 5.92 12.24
CA LYS A 636 38.71 6.13 13.60
C LYS A 636 38.35 7.49 14.19
N THR A 637 37.73 8.36 13.40
CA THR A 637 37.26 9.68 13.81
C THR A 637 35.73 9.73 13.74
N PRO A 638 35.08 10.66 14.44
CA PRO A 638 33.66 10.91 14.25
C PRO A 638 33.30 11.18 12.77
N ALA A 639 32.07 10.86 12.41
CA ALA A 639 31.49 11.16 11.10
C ALA A 639 30.17 11.91 11.27
N LEU A 640 29.83 12.72 10.27
CA LEU A 640 28.61 13.52 10.23
C LEU A 640 27.96 13.37 8.87
N ALA A 641 26.67 13.06 8.86
CA ALA A 641 25.87 13.03 7.66
C ALA A 641 24.54 13.76 7.83
N PHE A 642 23.96 14.15 6.71
CA PHE A 642 22.61 14.71 6.62
C PHE A 642 21.78 13.87 5.67
N ALA A 643 20.56 13.55 6.08
CA ALA A 643 19.61 12.76 5.30
C ALA A 643 18.40 13.62 4.94
N GLY A 644 18.12 13.79 3.65
CA GLY A 644 16.85 14.33 3.18
C GLY A 644 15.88 13.18 2.89
N LEU A 645 14.62 13.30 3.29
CA LEU A 645 13.62 12.25 3.08
C LEU A 645 12.43 12.79 2.30
N GLY A 646 11.92 11.98 1.37
CA GLY A 646 10.75 12.31 0.53
C GLY A 646 9.40 12.18 1.25
N SER A 647 9.34 12.53 2.54
CA SER A 647 8.11 12.68 3.30
C SER A 647 8.36 13.52 4.54
N GLN A 648 7.38 14.33 4.94
CA GLN A 648 7.40 15.09 6.20
C GLN A 648 7.25 14.21 7.46
N ASN A 649 6.70 13.00 7.31
CA ASN A 649 6.77 11.93 8.31
C ASN A 649 7.16 10.63 7.60
N PRO A 650 8.46 10.31 7.51
CA PRO A 650 8.93 9.15 6.76
C PRO A 650 8.55 7.81 7.40
N GLY A 651 8.22 7.80 8.70
CA GLY A 651 8.13 6.59 9.53
C GLY A 651 9.50 5.94 9.69
N VAL A 652 9.80 5.35 10.84
CA VAL A 652 11.06 4.64 11.05
C VAL A 652 10.75 3.29 11.65
N ILE A 653 11.22 2.21 11.05
CA ILE A 653 11.17 0.88 11.64
C ILE A 653 12.60 0.40 11.80
N THR A 654 13.14 0.45 13.01
CA THR A 654 14.44 -0.16 13.32
C THR A 654 14.25 -1.66 13.45
N ILE A 655 14.94 -2.45 12.61
CA ILE A 655 14.61 -3.87 12.43
C ILE A 655 14.80 -4.66 13.72
N ALA A 656 15.91 -4.44 14.44
CA ALA A 656 16.15 -5.10 15.72
C ALA A 656 15.07 -4.75 16.75
N ASN A 657 14.72 -3.48 16.89
CA ASN A 657 13.71 -3.02 17.85
C ASN A 657 12.31 -3.55 17.50
N ALA A 658 11.91 -3.52 16.24
CA ALA A 658 10.59 -4.01 15.83
C ALA A 658 10.45 -5.53 16.03
N VAL A 659 11.50 -6.30 15.72
CA VAL A 659 11.45 -7.76 15.78
C VAL A 659 11.70 -8.29 17.20
N PHE A 660 12.68 -7.76 17.92
CA PHE A 660 13.14 -8.28 19.22
C PHE A 660 12.77 -7.38 20.41
N GLY A 661 12.48 -6.10 20.17
CA GLY A 661 12.12 -5.11 21.20
C GLY A 661 10.67 -4.61 21.11
N SER A 662 9.80 -5.31 20.39
CA SER A 662 8.37 -4.94 20.29
C SER A 662 7.69 -5.04 21.65
N ASN A 663 6.65 -4.23 21.84
CA ASN A 663 5.87 -4.23 23.08
C ASN A 663 4.36 -4.39 22.81
N PRO A 664 3.71 -5.48 23.26
CA PRO A 664 4.31 -6.66 23.90
C PRO A 664 5.28 -7.41 22.95
N PRO A 665 6.19 -8.27 23.46
CA PRO A 665 7.15 -8.99 22.62
C PRO A 665 6.47 -10.01 21.69
N ILE A 666 7.02 -10.19 20.48
CA ILE A 666 6.62 -11.28 19.58
C ILE A 666 6.88 -12.63 20.26
N ASN A 667 5.98 -13.60 20.03
CA ASN A 667 6.11 -14.95 20.58
C ASN A 667 7.50 -15.54 20.20
N PRO A 668 8.31 -15.97 21.19
CA PRO A 668 9.65 -16.52 20.94
C PRO A 668 9.69 -17.68 19.95
N ASP A 669 8.64 -18.51 19.86
CA ASP A 669 8.60 -19.63 18.90
C ASP A 669 8.60 -19.14 17.45
N VAL A 670 7.93 -18.00 17.18
CA VAL A 670 7.92 -17.35 15.86
C VAL A 670 9.33 -16.90 15.50
N LEU A 671 10.02 -16.25 16.44
CA LEU A 671 11.37 -15.73 16.24
C LEU A 671 12.39 -16.88 16.13
N ALA A 672 12.34 -17.86 17.03
CA ALA A 672 13.21 -19.02 17.01
C ALA A 672 13.14 -19.74 15.66
N LYS A 673 11.93 -19.97 15.15
CA LYS A 673 11.75 -20.59 13.84
C LYS A 673 12.17 -19.67 12.68
N ALA A 674 11.99 -18.35 12.80
CA ALA A 674 12.27 -17.40 11.72
C ALA A 674 13.77 -17.23 11.48
N PHE A 675 14.53 -17.13 12.57
CA PHE A 675 15.98 -17.03 12.54
C PHE A 675 16.66 -18.40 12.52
N MET A 676 15.86 -19.48 12.42
CA MET A 676 16.32 -20.85 12.40
C MET A 676 17.22 -21.16 13.61
N PHE A 677 16.83 -20.78 14.81
CA PHE A 677 17.46 -21.31 16.02
C PHE A 677 16.92 -22.74 16.24
N GLY A 678 17.80 -23.75 16.20
CA GLY A 678 17.42 -25.16 16.39
C GLY A 678 17.83 -25.69 17.77
N GLU A 679 17.32 -26.86 18.16
CA GLU A 679 17.67 -27.57 19.41
C GLU A 679 19.17 -27.99 19.50
N GLU A 680 19.94 -27.86 18.41
CA GLU A 680 21.38 -28.17 18.36
C GLU A 680 22.30 -27.00 18.77
N CYS A 681 21.80 -25.99 19.49
CA CYS A 681 22.68 -25.19 20.35
C CYS A 681 23.11 -26.07 21.53
N GLY A 682 24.14 -26.89 21.31
CA GLY A 682 24.67 -27.84 22.29
C GLY A 682 24.73 -27.23 23.70
N SER A 683 23.98 -27.82 24.64
CA SER A 683 23.95 -27.45 26.06
C SER A 683 23.73 -25.96 26.38
N VAL A 684 23.07 -25.22 25.51
CA VAL A 684 22.51 -23.92 25.86
C VAL A 684 21.08 -24.24 26.32
N SER A 685 20.89 -24.38 27.64
CA SER A 685 19.57 -24.67 28.23
C SER A 685 18.53 -23.68 27.70
N SER A 686 17.24 -24.01 27.80
CA SER A 686 16.17 -23.05 27.52
C SER A 686 16.42 -21.69 28.18
N GLU A 687 17.07 -21.65 29.35
CA GLU A 687 17.53 -20.44 30.04
C GLU A 687 18.56 -19.58 29.29
N ALA A 688 19.25 -20.11 28.27
CA ALA A 688 20.29 -19.39 27.54
C ALA A 688 19.89 -19.02 26.09
N VAL A 689 18.82 -19.62 25.53
CA VAL A 689 18.01 -18.94 24.49
C VAL A 689 17.26 -17.79 25.16
N TRP A 690 16.64 -18.02 26.32
CA TRP A 690 16.14 -16.95 27.18
C TRP A 690 17.26 -16.00 27.61
N GLY A 691 18.50 -16.46 27.81
CA GLY A 691 19.65 -15.64 28.16
C GLY A 691 20.13 -14.76 27.00
N LEU A 692 20.12 -15.26 25.77
CA LEU A 692 20.38 -14.47 24.56
C LEU A 692 19.29 -13.41 24.38
N PHE A 693 18.02 -13.76 24.61
CA PHE A 693 16.89 -12.84 24.56
C PHE A 693 16.89 -11.85 25.74
N VAL A 694 17.33 -12.25 26.94
CA VAL A 694 17.46 -11.38 28.12
C VAL A 694 18.62 -10.40 27.93
N ILE A 695 19.73 -10.81 27.30
CA ILE A 695 20.85 -9.91 26.94
C ILE A 695 20.43 -8.90 25.86
N ILE A 696 19.47 -9.23 24.98
CA ILE A 696 18.91 -8.31 23.98
C ILE A 696 17.92 -7.30 24.61
N ILE A 697 17.33 -7.63 25.78
CA ILE A 697 16.27 -6.83 26.43
C ILE A 697 16.77 -6.05 27.68
N SER A 698 17.95 -6.37 28.23
CA SER A 698 18.61 -5.64 29.32
C SER A 698 19.72 -4.73 28.82
#